data_AF-A0A6P8FL25-F1
#
_entry.id   AF-A0A6P8FL25-F1
#
_cell.length_a   1.000
_cell.length_b   1.000
_cell.length_c   1.000
_cell.angle_alpha   90.00
_cell.angle_beta   90.00
_cell.angle_gamma   90.00
#
_symmetry.space_group_name_H-M   'P 1'
#
loop_
_entity.id
_entity.type
_entity.pdbx_description
1 polymer ?
#
loop_
_entity_poly.entity_id
_entity_poly.type
_entity_poly.pdbx_seq_one_letter_code
_entity_poly.pdbx_strand_id
1 'polypeptide(L)'
;MSWFPGTMSCKSKVAPSVDFDHSCSDSVEYLTLNFGPFETVHRWRRLPPCDEFVGARRSKHTVVAYRDAIYVFGGDNGKNMLNDLLRFDVKDCSWCRAFTTGTPPAPRYHHSAVVYGSSMFVFGGYTGDIYSNSNLKNKNDLFEYKFATGQWTEWKVEGRLVARSAHGATVYNDKLWIFAGYDGNARLNDMWTIGLQDRDQACWVEIEQSGEIPPSCCNFPVAVCQDKMFVFSGQSGAKITNNLFQFEFKGHIWTRIPTEHLLRGSPPPPQRRYGHTMVAFDRHLYVFGGAADNTLPNELHCYDVDSQTWEVIHPSADSEMPSGRLFHAAAVIHDAMYIFGGTVDNNVRSGEMYRFQFSCYPKCTLHEDYGKLFENRQFCDVVFILGEREEKVLGHIAIVTARCQWLKKKILQARDRQKQKCKQEVAEEGEEAAAAAAGAQKSSPASSTSIISSSSSTSTSNTTTTRTTNTTTTGTTNATSRPCGSQPMLEVSIREAEAQPFEVLMQFLYTDKIQYPRRGHVQDVLLIMDVYKLALSFKLSRLEQLCVQYIEASVDLQNVLGVCENANKLQLDQLKEHCLNFVVKESHFNQVIMTKEFEHLSTALIVEIVRRKQQPPPRIYSDQPVDIGTSLVQDMKAYLEGAGREFCDITLLLDGQPRPAHQAILAARSSYFEAMFRSFMPEDGQVNISIGEMVPSKQAFESMLRYIYYGDVNMPPEDSLYLFAAPYYYGFSNNRLQAYCKQNLEMNVTVENVLQILEAADKTQALDMKKHCLHIIVHQFIKVSQLPNLRSLSQVLLLDIIDSLAAHISDKQCAEMGSDI
;
A
#
# COMPACT_ATOMS: atom_id res chain seq x y z
N MET A 1 65.30 8.22 -24.24
CA MET A 1 64.23 8.08 -25.25
C MET A 1 62.93 8.13 -24.47
N SER A 2 62.30 9.30 -24.31
CA SER A 2 61.36 9.94 -25.27
C SER A 2 60.03 9.19 -25.31
N TRP A 3 58.86 9.76 -25.04
CA TRP A 3 58.35 11.01 -24.44
C TRP A 3 56.79 10.85 -24.53
N PHE A 4 56.06 11.56 -23.68
CA PHE A 4 54.58 11.71 -23.59
C PHE A 4 53.88 12.20 -24.89
N PRO A 5 52.54 12.49 -24.93
CA PRO A 5 51.40 12.15 -24.03
C PRO A 5 50.13 11.63 -24.78
N GLY A 6 49.07 11.28 -24.03
CA GLY A 6 47.69 11.16 -24.56
C GLY A 6 46.67 11.83 -23.63
N THR A 7 45.99 12.88 -24.09
CA THR A 7 45.13 13.77 -23.29
C THR A 7 43.76 13.17 -22.93
N MET A 8 43.38 13.22 -21.65
CA MET A 8 41.98 13.09 -21.25
C MET A 8 41.18 14.33 -21.65
N SER A 9 40.04 14.13 -22.33
CA SER A 9 39.04 15.17 -22.59
C SER A 9 37.73 14.79 -21.92
N CYS A 10 37.13 15.73 -21.20
CA CYS A 10 35.85 15.53 -20.53
C CYS A 10 34.72 15.20 -21.53
N LYS A 11 33.93 14.19 -21.22
CA LYS A 11 32.54 14.05 -21.68
C LYS A 11 31.65 13.83 -20.47
N SER A 12 30.50 14.49 -20.46
CA SER A 12 29.52 14.43 -19.37
C SER A 12 28.98 13.02 -19.20
N LYS A 13 28.90 12.55 -17.94
CA LYS A 13 28.08 11.39 -17.60
C LYS A 13 26.61 11.83 -17.55
N VAL A 14 25.90 11.59 -18.65
CA VAL A 14 24.43 11.58 -18.67
C VAL A 14 23.95 10.36 -17.87
N ALA A 15 22.79 10.48 -17.22
CA ALA A 15 22.18 9.39 -16.45
C ALA A 15 21.90 8.15 -17.33
N PRO A 16 21.96 6.93 -16.78
CA PRO A 16 21.60 5.73 -17.55
C PRO A 16 20.11 5.72 -17.87
N SER A 17 19.78 5.60 -19.16
CA SER A 17 18.44 5.26 -19.62
C SER A 17 18.11 3.81 -19.25
N VAL A 18 16.85 3.55 -18.93
CA VAL A 18 16.34 2.19 -18.75
C VAL A 18 15.88 1.69 -20.11
N ASP A 19 16.77 1.01 -20.83
CA ASP A 19 16.43 0.39 -22.10
C ASP A 19 15.59 -0.88 -21.83
N PHE A 20 14.32 -0.85 -22.21
CA PHE A 20 13.46 -2.03 -22.27
C PHE A 20 13.81 -2.83 -23.53
N ASP A 21 14.47 -3.97 -23.34
CA ASP A 21 14.97 -4.80 -24.44
C ASP A 21 13.82 -5.60 -25.09
N HIS A 22 13.18 -5.01 -26.10
CA HIS A 22 12.19 -5.69 -26.94
C HIS A 22 12.88 -6.51 -28.05
N SER A 23 13.18 -7.78 -27.77
CA SER A 23 13.40 -8.79 -28.80
C SER A 23 12.38 -9.93 -28.65
N CYS A 24 11.39 -9.96 -29.55
CA CYS A 24 10.32 -10.95 -29.53
C CYS A 24 10.79 -12.29 -30.09
N SER A 25 10.41 -13.38 -29.42
CA SER A 25 10.31 -14.72 -29.99
C SER A 25 8.85 -15.14 -29.93
N ASP A 26 8.10 -14.94 -31.01
CA ASP A 26 6.67 -15.26 -31.10
C ASP A 26 6.42 -16.78 -31.03
N SER A 27 6.24 -17.33 -29.81
CA SER A 27 5.76 -18.71 -29.58
C SER A 27 5.20 -18.96 -28.16
N VAL A 28 3.90 -18.69 -27.94
CA VAL A 28 3.02 -19.38 -26.96
C VAL A 28 3.50 -19.55 -25.49
N GLU A 29 4.40 -18.71 -24.94
CA GLU A 29 4.79 -18.82 -23.52
C GLU A 29 3.79 -18.20 -22.51
N TYR A 30 2.77 -17.48 -22.98
CA TYR A 30 1.84 -16.70 -22.13
C TYR A 30 0.96 -17.51 -21.16
N LEU A 31 0.93 -18.84 -21.28
CA LEU A 31 0.05 -19.75 -20.53
C LEU A 31 0.80 -20.79 -19.68
N THR A 32 2.14 -20.80 -19.69
CA THR A 32 2.88 -21.65 -18.75
C THR A 32 2.67 -21.13 -17.33
N LEU A 33 1.96 -21.91 -16.51
CA LEU A 33 1.76 -21.65 -15.09
C LEU A 33 3.07 -21.91 -14.36
N ASN A 34 4.00 -20.96 -14.47
CA ASN A 34 5.32 -21.10 -13.89
C ASN A 34 5.23 -20.95 -12.37
N PHE A 35 5.24 -22.08 -11.68
CA PHE A 35 5.11 -22.21 -10.22
C PHE A 35 6.40 -21.77 -9.48
N GLY A 36 6.90 -20.57 -9.78
CA GLY A 36 7.84 -19.86 -8.91
C GLY A 36 7.23 -19.56 -7.53
N PRO A 37 8.07 -19.29 -6.50
CA PRO A 37 7.69 -19.32 -5.08
C PRO A 37 6.91 -18.08 -4.61
N PHE A 38 5.73 -17.86 -5.18
CA PHE A 38 4.80 -16.81 -4.76
C PHE A 38 4.00 -17.28 -3.53
N GLU A 39 4.65 -17.29 -2.36
CA GLU A 39 3.92 -17.48 -1.10
C GLU A 39 3.05 -16.25 -0.84
N THR A 40 1.74 -16.47 -0.84
CA THR A 40 0.71 -15.44 -0.66
C THR A 40 0.22 -15.34 0.78
N VAL A 41 0.57 -16.33 1.61
CA VAL A 41 0.24 -16.40 3.03
C VAL A 41 1.51 -16.24 3.86
N HIS A 42 1.38 -15.54 4.97
CA HIS A 42 2.41 -15.52 6.00
C HIS A 42 2.46 -16.89 6.70
N ARG A 43 3.66 -17.44 6.88
CA ARG A 43 3.82 -18.79 7.47
C ARG A 43 5.06 -18.87 8.34
N TRP A 44 4.92 -19.40 9.55
CA TRP A 44 6.08 -19.80 10.37
C TRP A 44 6.40 -21.27 10.16
N ARG A 45 7.69 -21.60 10.03
CA ARG A 45 8.23 -22.95 10.13
C ARG A 45 9.36 -22.99 11.15
N ARG A 46 9.39 -24.02 11.97
CA ARG A 46 10.50 -24.32 12.87
C ARG A 46 11.64 -24.91 12.04
N LEU A 47 12.85 -24.40 12.24
CA LEU A 47 14.05 -24.93 11.60
C LEU A 47 14.84 -25.79 12.60
N PRO A 48 15.79 -26.63 12.12
CA PRO A 48 16.70 -27.35 12.99
C PRO A 48 17.37 -26.41 14.02
N PRO A 49 17.29 -26.72 15.32
CA PRO A 49 17.91 -25.89 16.35
C PRO A 49 19.44 -25.93 16.21
N CYS A 50 20.12 -24.93 16.77
CA CYS A 50 21.57 -25.01 16.92
C CYS A 50 21.91 -26.04 18.01
N ASP A 51 22.53 -27.15 17.63
CA ASP A 51 23.03 -28.14 18.57
C ASP A 51 24.11 -27.56 19.50
N GLU A 52 24.11 -28.00 20.75
CA GLU A 52 24.97 -27.45 21.80
C GLU A 52 26.47 -27.68 21.54
N PHE A 53 26.82 -28.73 20.78
CA PHE A 53 28.20 -28.96 20.33
C PHE A 53 28.65 -27.96 19.26
N VAL A 54 27.73 -27.42 18.46
CA VAL A 54 28.01 -26.35 17.49
C VAL A 54 28.07 -25.01 18.23
N GLY A 55 27.04 -24.66 18.99
CA GLY A 55 26.96 -23.38 19.68
C GLY A 55 25.96 -23.36 20.83
N ALA A 56 26.28 -22.61 21.88
CA ALA A 56 25.41 -22.49 23.05
C ALA A 56 24.11 -21.72 22.75
N ARG A 57 23.03 -22.12 23.42
CA ARG A 57 21.76 -21.38 23.53
C ARG A 57 22.02 -19.97 24.09
N ARG A 58 21.40 -18.92 23.53
CA ARG A 58 21.85 -17.55 23.80
C ARG A 58 20.78 -16.46 23.66
N SER A 59 20.93 -15.39 24.44
CA SER A 59 20.21 -14.11 24.30
C SER A 59 21.15 -12.94 24.07
N LYS A 60 20.61 -11.78 23.68
CA LYS A 60 21.33 -10.48 23.56
C LYS A 60 22.54 -10.52 22.61
N HIS A 61 22.51 -11.49 21.70
CA HIS A 61 23.45 -11.67 20.60
C HIS A 61 23.00 -10.84 19.39
N THR A 62 23.79 -10.82 18.34
CA THR A 62 23.37 -10.25 17.04
C THR A 62 23.26 -11.33 15.97
N VAL A 63 22.41 -11.07 14.99
CA VAL A 63 22.22 -11.89 13.79
C VAL A 63 22.34 -10.98 12.58
N VAL A 64 23.11 -11.41 11.58
CA VAL A 64 23.18 -10.73 10.27
C VAL A 64 23.02 -11.74 9.12
N ALA A 65 22.46 -11.26 8.02
CA ALA A 65 22.34 -12.01 6.77
C ALA A 65 23.51 -11.67 5.83
N TYR A 66 24.12 -12.67 5.21
CA TYR A 66 25.06 -12.46 4.10
C TYR A 66 24.94 -13.60 3.07
N ARG A 67 24.46 -13.26 1.86
CA ARG A 67 24.05 -14.23 0.83
C ARG A 67 23.03 -15.21 1.42
N ASP A 68 23.13 -16.50 1.08
CA ASP A 68 22.22 -17.56 1.54
C ASP A 68 22.56 -18.09 2.95
N ALA A 69 23.11 -17.26 3.84
CA ALA A 69 23.53 -17.69 5.18
C ALA A 69 23.26 -16.63 6.27
N ILE A 70 22.88 -17.14 7.44
CA ILE A 70 22.69 -16.37 8.67
C ILE A 70 23.95 -16.53 9.54
N TYR A 71 24.48 -15.41 10.04
CA TYR A 71 25.62 -15.39 10.97
C TYR A 71 25.18 -14.88 12.34
N VAL A 72 25.62 -15.55 13.40
CA VAL A 72 25.26 -15.23 14.79
C VAL A 72 26.51 -14.93 15.59
N PHE A 73 26.57 -13.77 16.25
CA PHE A 73 27.74 -13.37 17.04
C PHE A 73 27.39 -13.02 18.49
N GLY A 74 28.22 -13.53 19.42
CA GLY A 74 28.21 -13.18 20.84
C GLY A 74 26.93 -13.51 21.60
N GLY A 75 26.58 -12.67 22.59
CA GLY A 75 25.45 -12.85 23.50
C GLY A 75 25.82 -13.45 24.86
N ASP A 76 24.81 -13.85 25.64
CA ASP A 76 24.95 -14.59 26.89
C ASP A 76 24.19 -15.93 26.86
N ASN A 77 24.77 -16.98 27.46
CA ASN A 77 24.10 -18.27 27.69
C ASN A 77 23.56 -18.41 29.13
N GLY A 78 23.40 -17.29 29.86
CA GLY A 78 23.05 -17.27 31.28
C GLY A 78 24.19 -17.60 32.26
N LYS A 79 25.36 -18.06 31.79
CA LYS A 79 26.56 -18.30 32.62
C LYS A 79 27.77 -17.49 32.18
N ASN A 80 28.01 -17.42 30.87
CA ASN A 80 29.14 -16.74 30.24
C ASN A 80 28.66 -15.78 29.15
N MET A 81 29.42 -14.72 28.92
CA MET A 81 29.36 -13.98 27.66
C MET A 81 30.08 -14.78 26.56
N LEU A 82 29.70 -14.57 25.30
CA LEU A 82 30.20 -15.33 24.15
C LEU A 82 30.88 -14.41 23.12
N ASN A 83 31.80 -14.97 22.32
CA ASN A 83 32.39 -14.35 21.12
C ASN A 83 32.63 -15.36 19.97
N ASP A 84 31.94 -16.50 19.99
CA ASP A 84 31.90 -17.40 18.85
C ASP A 84 31.04 -16.80 17.73
N LEU A 85 31.40 -17.17 16.49
CA LEU A 85 30.65 -16.82 15.28
C LEU A 85 30.04 -18.11 14.73
N LEU A 86 28.72 -18.23 14.82
CA LEU A 86 27.97 -19.34 14.23
C LEU A 86 27.52 -18.96 12.82
N ARG A 87 27.34 -19.96 11.95
CA ARG A 87 26.77 -19.84 10.62
C ARG A 87 25.68 -20.89 10.44
N PHE A 88 24.50 -20.47 10.01
CA PHE A 88 23.44 -21.34 9.50
C PHE A 88 23.37 -21.19 7.97
N ASP A 89 23.42 -22.31 7.26
CA ASP A 89 23.20 -22.36 5.83
C ASP A 89 21.71 -22.53 5.52
N VAL A 90 21.14 -21.61 4.72
CA VAL A 90 19.70 -21.62 4.42
C VAL A 90 19.32 -22.74 3.45
N LYS A 91 20.23 -23.16 2.56
CA LYS A 91 19.95 -24.22 1.56
C LYS A 91 20.07 -25.59 2.19
N ASP A 92 21.12 -25.81 2.97
CA ASP A 92 21.37 -27.09 3.64
C ASP A 92 20.59 -27.24 4.97
N CYS A 93 19.91 -26.18 5.43
CA CYS A 93 19.23 -26.09 6.72
C CYS A 93 20.11 -26.52 7.92
N SER A 94 21.41 -26.21 7.86
CA SER A 94 22.42 -26.78 8.76
C SER A 94 23.24 -25.73 9.51
N TRP A 95 23.65 -26.08 10.73
CA TRP A 95 24.47 -25.24 11.62
C TRP A 95 25.95 -25.63 11.59
N CYS A 96 26.82 -24.63 11.53
CA CYS A 96 28.26 -24.80 11.69
C CYS A 96 28.89 -23.62 12.44
N ARG A 97 30.14 -23.77 12.89
CA ARG A 97 30.96 -22.62 13.31
C ARG A 97 31.56 -21.97 12.08
N ALA A 98 31.48 -20.65 11.98
CA ALA A 98 32.16 -19.92 10.92
C ALA A 98 33.68 -20.04 11.09
N PHE A 99 34.40 -20.11 9.98
CA PHE A 99 35.87 -20.04 9.99
C PHE A 99 36.32 -18.64 10.44
N THR A 100 37.17 -18.56 11.46
CA THR A 100 37.66 -17.29 12.01
C THR A 100 39.19 -17.26 12.09
N THR A 101 39.77 -16.13 11.71
CA THR A 101 41.20 -15.80 11.84
C THR A 101 41.37 -14.37 12.34
N GLY A 102 42.59 -14.00 12.74
CA GLY A 102 42.84 -12.73 13.41
C GLY A 102 42.34 -12.72 14.86
N THR A 103 42.07 -11.53 15.40
CA THR A 103 41.63 -11.36 16.79
C THR A 103 40.16 -10.96 16.82
N PRO A 104 39.23 -11.84 17.22
CA PRO A 104 37.81 -11.48 17.33
C PRO A 104 37.56 -10.53 18.51
N PRO A 105 36.41 -9.82 18.53
CA PRO A 105 36.00 -9.03 19.68
C PRO A 105 35.96 -9.87 20.96
N ALA A 106 36.29 -9.24 22.10
CA ALA A 106 36.13 -9.88 23.41
C ALA A 106 34.66 -10.31 23.68
N PRO A 107 34.41 -11.37 24.46
CA PRO A 107 33.08 -11.86 24.81
C PRO A 107 32.11 -10.76 25.29
N ARG A 108 30.95 -10.66 24.63
CA ARG A 108 30.05 -9.52 24.78
C ARG A 108 28.58 -9.79 24.46
N TYR A 109 27.70 -9.04 25.10
CA TYR A 109 26.27 -8.95 24.75
C TYR A 109 25.82 -7.50 24.53
N HIS A 110 24.62 -7.30 23.98
CA HIS A 110 24.05 -5.96 23.65
C HIS A 110 24.98 -5.08 22.79
N HIS A 111 25.84 -5.70 21.97
CA HIS A 111 26.53 -5.03 20.86
C HIS A 111 25.57 -4.91 19.67
N SER A 112 25.93 -4.12 18.66
CA SER A 112 25.27 -4.18 17.35
C SER A 112 26.16 -4.88 16.33
N ALA A 113 25.53 -5.45 15.30
CA ALA A 113 26.21 -5.94 14.11
C ALA A 113 25.43 -5.54 12.85
N VAL A 114 26.14 -5.16 11.80
CA VAL A 114 25.58 -4.78 10.50
C VAL A 114 26.42 -5.37 9.37
N VAL A 115 25.89 -5.39 8.15
CA VAL A 115 26.63 -5.82 6.95
C VAL A 115 26.81 -4.65 6.00
N TYR A 116 28.02 -4.52 5.46
CA TYR A 116 28.36 -3.58 4.40
C TYR A 116 29.31 -4.25 3.41
N GLY A 117 28.95 -4.23 2.12
CA GLY A 117 29.69 -4.92 1.07
C GLY A 117 29.88 -6.40 1.36
N SER A 118 31.13 -6.84 1.53
CA SER A 118 31.51 -8.22 1.86
C SER A 118 32.00 -8.41 3.30
N SER A 119 31.63 -7.50 4.21
CA SER A 119 32.07 -7.52 5.60
C SER A 119 30.91 -7.33 6.58
N MET A 120 31.01 -7.97 7.75
CA MET A 120 30.20 -7.68 8.92
C MET A 120 30.96 -6.70 9.81
N PHE A 121 30.28 -5.68 10.33
CA PHE A 121 30.82 -4.74 11.29
C PHE A 121 30.14 -4.93 12.65
N VAL A 122 30.92 -5.06 13.72
CA VAL A 122 30.46 -5.21 15.11
C VAL A 122 30.90 -3.99 15.91
N PHE A 123 29.97 -3.33 16.61
CA PHE A 123 30.25 -2.14 17.40
C PHE A 123 29.76 -2.25 18.86
N GLY A 124 30.64 -1.89 19.78
CA GLY A 124 30.33 -1.67 21.19
C GLY A 124 29.79 -2.91 21.93
N GLY A 125 28.82 -2.68 22.81
CA GLY A 125 28.27 -3.70 23.71
C GLY A 125 29.01 -3.79 25.04
N TYR A 126 28.61 -4.78 25.85
CA TYR A 126 29.06 -4.95 27.23
C TYR A 126 29.96 -6.17 27.37
N THR A 127 31.14 -6.00 27.97
CA THR A 127 32.12 -7.07 28.24
C THR A 127 32.36 -7.21 29.74
N GLY A 128 32.67 -8.41 30.23
CA GLY A 128 33.05 -8.68 31.62
C GLY A 128 32.67 -10.10 32.03
N ASP A 129 32.53 -10.35 33.33
CA ASP A 129 31.97 -11.60 33.85
C ASP A 129 30.53 -11.38 34.36
N ILE A 130 29.58 -12.08 33.74
CA ILE A 130 28.15 -12.03 34.07
C ILE A 130 27.81 -12.83 35.34
N TYR A 131 28.60 -13.85 35.69
CA TYR A 131 28.34 -14.70 36.86
C TYR A 131 28.80 -14.02 38.16
N SER A 132 30.01 -13.48 38.19
CA SER A 132 30.50 -12.69 39.33
C SER A 132 30.06 -11.22 39.31
N ASN A 133 29.35 -10.78 38.26
CA ASN A 133 28.92 -9.40 38.04
C ASN A 133 30.10 -8.39 38.14
N SER A 134 31.27 -8.78 37.61
CA SER A 134 32.55 -8.07 37.79
C SER A 134 33.20 -7.67 36.47
N ASN A 135 34.03 -6.62 36.52
CA ASN A 135 34.74 -6.04 35.37
C ASN A 135 33.82 -5.66 34.18
N LEU A 136 32.55 -5.43 34.48
CA LEU A 136 31.49 -5.11 33.54
C LEU A 136 31.69 -3.70 32.97
N LYS A 137 31.94 -3.62 31.65
CA LYS A 137 32.32 -2.38 30.98
C LYS A 137 31.76 -2.32 29.55
N ASN A 138 31.18 -1.17 29.20
CA ASN A 138 30.79 -0.84 27.83
C ASN A 138 32.02 -0.65 26.92
N LYS A 139 31.85 -0.88 25.62
CA LYS A 139 32.87 -0.66 24.60
C LYS A 139 32.43 0.35 23.53
N ASN A 140 33.41 0.96 22.87
CA ASN A 140 33.29 1.78 21.65
C ASN A 140 34.25 1.27 20.56
N ASP A 141 34.67 0.01 20.64
CA ASP A 141 35.48 -0.64 19.63
C ASP A 141 34.62 -0.99 18.40
N LEU A 142 35.22 -0.86 17.22
CA LEU A 142 34.64 -1.23 15.93
C LEU A 142 35.47 -2.37 15.34
N PHE A 143 34.83 -3.50 15.04
CA PHE A 143 35.48 -4.66 14.44
C PHE A 143 34.86 -4.98 13.09
N GLU A 144 35.70 -5.32 12.12
CA GLU A 144 35.32 -5.84 10.81
C GLU A 144 35.61 -7.34 10.76
N TYR A 145 34.66 -8.13 10.26
CA TYR A 145 34.82 -9.53 9.87
C TYR A 145 34.58 -9.67 8.37
N LYS A 146 35.60 -10.11 7.62
CA LYS A 146 35.53 -10.31 6.17
C LYS A 146 34.98 -11.69 5.84
N PHE A 147 33.75 -11.76 5.31
CA PHE A 147 33.07 -13.04 5.04
C PHE A 147 33.86 -13.98 4.11
N ALA A 148 34.61 -13.42 3.16
CA ALA A 148 35.38 -14.19 2.18
C ALA A 148 36.64 -14.87 2.74
N THR A 149 37.22 -14.35 3.83
CA THR A 149 38.51 -14.81 4.40
C THR A 149 38.39 -15.31 5.84
N GLY A 150 37.28 -15.04 6.51
CA GLY A 150 37.11 -15.30 7.94
C GLY A 150 37.91 -14.37 8.85
N GLN A 151 38.53 -13.32 8.31
CA GLN A 151 39.46 -12.47 9.07
C GLN A 151 38.75 -11.41 9.89
N TRP A 152 39.01 -11.40 11.19
CA TRP A 152 38.66 -10.30 12.11
C TRP A 152 39.76 -9.24 12.15
N THR A 153 39.36 -7.96 12.09
CA THR A 153 40.24 -6.79 12.18
C THR A 153 39.59 -5.69 13.02
N GLU A 154 40.26 -5.21 14.06
CA GLU A 154 39.83 -4.01 14.81
C GLU A 154 40.12 -2.74 13.99
N TRP A 155 39.12 -1.88 13.83
CA TRP A 155 39.28 -0.55 13.24
C TRP A 155 39.66 0.45 14.34
N LYS A 156 40.87 1.01 14.23
CA LYS A 156 41.37 2.06 15.14
C LYS A 156 40.86 3.42 14.66
N VAL A 157 39.64 3.74 15.08
CA VAL A 157 38.91 4.95 14.66
C VAL A 157 39.21 6.11 15.62
N GLU A 158 39.43 7.30 15.08
CA GLU A 158 39.48 8.53 15.85
C GLU A 158 38.08 9.13 16.04
N GLY A 159 37.80 9.63 17.25
CA GLY A 159 36.53 10.26 17.60
C GLY A 159 36.12 10.06 19.06
N ARG A 160 35.25 10.94 19.57
CA ARG A 160 34.89 10.99 21.00
C ARG A 160 33.64 10.17 21.36
N LEU A 161 33.24 9.23 20.51
CA LEU A 161 32.04 8.42 20.70
C LEU A 161 32.12 7.61 22.00
N VAL A 162 31.19 7.89 22.92
CA VAL A 162 31.12 7.20 24.22
C VAL A 162 30.80 5.71 24.05
N ALA A 163 31.49 4.90 24.84
CA ALA A 163 31.28 3.46 24.93
C ALA A 163 29.86 3.13 25.37
N ARG A 164 29.17 2.26 24.63
CA ARG A 164 27.74 2.04 24.79
C ARG A 164 27.31 0.60 24.47
N SER A 165 26.16 0.22 25.01
CA SER A 165 25.45 -1.02 24.69
C SER A 165 23.97 -0.77 24.46
N ALA A 166 23.30 -1.75 23.86
CA ALA A 166 21.85 -1.76 23.61
C ALA A 166 21.35 -0.53 22.81
N HIS A 167 22.23 0.00 21.96
CA HIS A 167 21.99 1.06 20.98
C HIS A 167 21.40 0.50 19.68
N GLY A 168 20.77 1.38 18.91
CA GLY A 168 20.38 1.09 17.53
C GLY A 168 21.56 1.27 16.58
N ALA A 169 21.65 0.42 15.54
CA ALA A 169 22.65 0.57 14.48
C ALA A 169 22.07 0.19 13.12
N THR A 170 22.48 0.88 12.06
CA THR A 170 22.13 0.54 10.68
C THR A 170 23.19 1.04 9.70
N VAL A 171 23.15 0.57 8.46
CA VAL A 171 23.96 1.09 7.35
C VAL A 171 23.05 1.83 6.39
N TYR A 172 23.44 3.06 6.03
CA TYR A 172 22.76 3.85 5.01
C TYR A 172 23.77 4.77 4.30
N ASN A 173 23.71 4.77 2.96
CA ASN A 173 24.57 5.58 2.08
C ASN A 173 26.06 5.48 2.44
N ASP A 174 26.59 4.25 2.41
CA ASP A 174 27.99 3.87 2.74
C ASP A 174 28.49 4.24 4.15
N LYS A 175 27.58 4.59 5.06
CA LYS A 175 27.91 4.91 6.45
C LYS A 175 27.21 4.00 7.44
N LEU A 176 27.90 3.66 8.52
CA LEU A 176 27.29 3.13 9.74
C LEU A 176 26.69 4.30 10.53
N TRP A 177 25.44 4.14 10.96
CA TRP A 177 24.73 5.06 11.83
C TRP A 177 24.46 4.38 13.17
N ILE A 178 24.73 5.08 14.28
CA ILE A 178 24.52 4.63 15.65
C ILE A 178 23.58 5.61 16.34
N PHE A 179 22.50 5.10 16.93
CA PHE A 179 21.51 5.90 17.64
C PHE A 179 21.33 5.43 19.09
N ALA A 180 21.36 6.36 20.04
CA ALA A 180 21.03 6.16 21.44
C ALA A 180 21.82 5.01 22.13
N GLY A 181 21.22 4.31 23.09
CA GLY A 181 21.83 3.23 23.86
C GLY A 181 22.06 3.58 25.33
N TYR A 182 22.95 2.84 25.99
CA TYR A 182 23.30 3.00 27.40
C TYR A 182 24.82 3.04 27.58
N ASP A 183 25.34 4.12 28.16
CA ASP A 183 26.80 4.34 28.35
C ASP A 183 27.36 3.71 29.64
N GLY A 184 26.49 3.23 30.54
CA GLY A 184 26.84 2.70 31.86
C GLY A 184 26.38 3.60 33.02
N ASN A 185 25.91 4.81 32.72
CA ASN A 185 25.36 5.77 33.66
C ASN A 185 23.96 6.23 33.20
N ALA A 186 23.84 6.72 31.97
CA ALA A 186 22.62 7.27 31.39
C ALA A 186 22.20 6.52 30.11
N ARG A 187 20.89 6.60 29.81
CA ARG A 187 20.37 6.29 28.47
C ARG A 187 20.57 7.50 27.58
N LEU A 188 20.91 7.27 26.32
CA LEU A 188 21.23 8.29 25.33
C LEU A 188 20.09 8.47 24.32
N ASN A 189 20.15 9.54 23.52
CA ASN A 189 19.36 9.78 22.31
C ASN A 189 20.16 10.57 21.26
N ASP A 190 21.49 10.45 21.31
CA ASP A 190 22.43 11.04 20.36
C ASP A 190 22.52 10.21 19.06
N MET A 191 22.97 10.85 17.98
CA MET A 191 23.13 10.26 16.66
C MET A 191 24.58 10.42 16.20
N TRP A 192 25.19 9.32 15.77
CA TRP A 192 26.57 9.30 15.29
C TRP A 192 26.69 8.55 13.98
N THR A 193 27.62 8.95 13.13
CA THR A 193 27.90 8.28 11.86
C THR A 193 29.40 8.14 11.58
N ILE A 194 29.76 7.13 10.79
CA ILE A 194 31.12 6.86 10.30
C ILE A 194 31.08 6.26 8.90
N GLY A 195 31.99 6.68 8.01
CA GLY A 195 32.14 6.10 6.67
C GLY A 195 32.76 4.70 6.71
N LEU A 196 32.24 3.79 5.89
CA LEU A 196 32.73 2.40 5.80
C LEU A 196 33.54 2.10 4.52
N GLN A 197 33.67 3.07 3.60
CA GLN A 197 34.39 2.91 2.33
C GLN A 197 35.92 2.80 2.52
N ASP A 198 36.48 3.66 3.36
CA ASP A 198 37.92 3.75 3.63
C ASP A 198 38.17 3.77 5.14
N ARG A 199 38.94 2.80 5.61
CA ARG A 199 39.32 2.62 7.01
C ARG A 199 40.26 3.71 7.51
N ASP A 200 41.12 4.23 6.65
CA ASP A 200 42.14 5.21 7.04
C ASP A 200 41.56 6.64 7.11
N GLN A 201 40.37 6.86 6.53
CA GLN A 201 39.57 8.09 6.65
C GLN A 201 38.39 7.96 7.62
N ALA A 202 38.25 6.82 8.29
CA ALA A 202 37.09 6.54 9.15
C ALA A 202 37.18 7.33 10.47
N CYS A 203 36.27 8.29 10.65
CA CYS A 203 36.11 9.08 11.87
C CYS A 203 34.65 9.15 12.33
N TRP A 204 34.42 9.16 13.64
CA TRP A 204 33.07 9.33 14.20
C TRP A 204 32.62 10.79 14.17
N VAL A 205 31.47 11.05 13.54
CA VAL A 205 30.84 12.37 13.44
C VAL A 205 29.50 12.35 14.20
N GLU A 206 29.33 13.28 15.14
CA GLU A 206 28.03 13.52 15.80
C GLU A 206 27.12 14.30 14.86
N ILE A 207 25.84 13.93 14.83
CA ILE A 207 24.83 14.53 13.95
C ILE A 207 23.87 15.37 14.78
N GLU A 208 23.77 16.66 14.45
CA GLU A 208 22.74 17.54 15.00
C GLU A 208 21.36 17.08 14.51
N GLN A 209 20.46 16.82 15.47
CA GLN A 209 19.13 16.29 15.22
C GLN A 209 18.07 17.37 15.43
N SER A 210 16.98 17.34 14.67
CA SER A 210 15.85 18.25 14.81
C SER A 210 14.51 17.52 14.77
N GLY A 211 13.40 18.21 15.06
CA GLY A 211 12.04 17.65 15.06
C GLY A 211 11.68 16.89 16.34
N GLU A 212 10.81 15.89 16.23
CA GLU A 212 10.31 15.08 17.36
C GLU A 212 11.33 13.98 17.74
N ILE A 213 12.49 14.38 18.26
CA ILE A 213 13.58 13.46 18.65
C ILE A 213 13.06 12.42 19.68
N PRO A 214 13.33 11.11 19.48
CA PRO A 214 12.93 10.09 20.44
C PRO A 214 13.50 10.34 21.86
N PRO A 215 12.76 9.97 22.92
CA PRO A 215 13.27 10.05 24.28
C PRO A 215 14.45 9.10 24.48
N SER A 216 15.28 9.37 25.49
CA SER A 216 16.45 8.53 25.76
C SER A 216 16.09 7.08 26.03
N CYS A 217 16.69 6.17 25.28
CA CYS A 217 16.24 4.79 25.15
C CYS A 217 17.40 3.81 24.86
N CYS A 218 17.12 2.53 25.13
CA CYS A 218 17.99 1.39 24.83
C CYS A 218 17.12 0.14 24.64
N ASN A 219 17.69 -0.99 24.22
CA ASN A 219 16.97 -2.26 24.05
C ASN A 219 15.81 -2.18 23.02
N PHE A 220 16.02 -1.42 21.95
CA PHE A 220 15.12 -1.28 20.79
C PHE A 220 15.86 -1.68 19.50
N PRO A 221 15.14 -2.18 18.48
CA PRO A 221 15.67 -2.42 17.14
C PRO A 221 15.59 -1.16 16.27
N VAL A 222 16.46 -1.10 15.26
CA VAL A 222 16.41 -0.14 14.16
C VAL A 222 16.14 -0.89 12.87
N ALA A 223 15.31 -0.34 11.99
CA ALA A 223 15.16 -0.80 10.62
C ALA A 223 15.26 0.38 9.64
N VAL A 224 15.71 0.14 8.41
CA VAL A 224 15.72 1.13 7.33
C VAL A 224 14.76 0.68 6.23
N CYS A 225 13.88 1.57 5.81
CA CYS A 225 12.89 1.36 4.76
C CYS A 225 12.66 2.68 4.03
N GLN A 226 12.51 2.67 2.70
CA GLN A 226 12.25 3.87 1.88
C GLN A 226 13.07 5.11 2.27
N ASP A 227 14.41 5.00 2.26
CA ASP A 227 15.36 6.09 2.62
C ASP A 227 15.18 6.71 4.02
N LYS A 228 14.51 6.01 4.94
CA LYS A 228 14.28 6.47 6.32
C LYS A 228 14.67 5.40 7.33
N MET A 229 15.14 5.85 8.49
CA MET A 229 15.40 4.98 9.64
C MET A 229 14.21 5.00 10.59
N PHE A 230 13.75 3.83 11.03
CA PHE A 230 12.63 3.68 11.94
C PHE A 230 13.10 3.15 13.30
N VAL A 231 12.56 3.73 14.37
CA VAL A 231 12.76 3.33 15.76
C VAL A 231 11.42 3.10 16.43
N PHE A 232 11.24 1.92 17.00
CA PHE A 232 10.01 1.55 17.71
C PHE A 232 10.28 1.21 19.18
N SER A 233 9.51 1.85 20.06
CA SER A 233 9.48 1.55 21.50
C SER A 233 10.86 1.52 22.19
N GLY A 234 11.14 0.54 23.06
CA GLY A 234 12.39 0.43 23.81
C GLY A 234 12.31 0.88 25.27
N GLN A 235 13.37 0.56 26.03
CA GLN A 235 13.45 0.84 27.46
C GLN A 235 14.01 2.24 27.72
N SER A 236 13.13 3.17 28.09
CA SER A 236 13.48 4.53 28.54
C SER A 236 13.48 4.64 30.07
N GLY A 237 14.24 5.60 30.61
CA GLY A 237 14.34 5.84 32.05
C GLY A 237 13.16 6.61 32.67
N ALA A 238 12.34 7.29 31.86
CA ALA A 238 11.26 8.15 32.34
C ALA A 238 9.84 7.65 31.95
N LYS A 239 9.67 7.04 30.77
CA LYS A 239 8.42 6.44 30.26
C LYS A 239 8.74 5.53 29.07
N ILE A 240 8.45 4.22 29.18
CA ILE A 240 8.47 3.32 28.01
C ILE A 240 7.27 3.70 27.11
N THR A 241 7.53 4.05 25.85
CA THR A 241 6.47 4.44 24.89
C THR A 241 6.26 3.34 23.84
N ASN A 242 5.09 3.31 23.21
CA ASN A 242 4.77 2.52 22.02
C ASN A 242 4.72 3.39 20.75
N ASN A 243 5.39 4.56 20.77
CA ASN A 243 5.49 5.41 19.58
C ASN A 243 6.44 4.76 18.57
N LEU A 244 6.12 4.95 17.29
CA LEU A 244 7.02 4.75 16.16
C LEU A 244 7.58 6.11 15.76
N PHE A 245 8.89 6.18 15.52
CA PHE A 245 9.57 7.38 15.03
C PHE A 245 10.28 7.06 13.71
N GLN A 246 10.26 8.02 12.79
CA GLN A 246 11.07 7.98 11.56
C GLN A 246 12.11 9.11 11.56
N PHE A 247 13.28 8.83 11.01
CA PHE A 247 14.38 9.78 10.81
C PHE A 247 14.71 9.89 9.32
N GLU A 248 14.72 11.10 8.79
CA GLU A 248 15.15 11.38 7.42
C GLU A 248 16.65 11.69 7.37
N PHE A 249 17.43 10.81 6.73
CA PHE A 249 18.89 10.93 6.69
C PHE A 249 19.41 12.20 5.99
N LYS A 250 18.65 12.78 5.05
CA LYS A 250 19.08 13.98 4.29
C LYS A 250 18.89 15.29 5.07
N GLY A 251 17.81 15.39 5.86
CA GLY A 251 17.49 16.57 6.66
C GLY A 251 17.89 16.48 8.13
N HIS A 252 18.25 15.28 8.61
CA HIS A 252 18.46 14.97 10.03
C HIS A 252 17.24 15.31 10.93
N ILE A 253 16.04 15.13 10.37
CA ILE A 253 14.76 15.46 11.03
C ILE A 253 14.11 14.16 11.53
N TRP A 254 13.70 14.17 12.79
CA TRP A 254 12.82 13.17 13.38
C TRP A 254 11.35 13.58 13.27
N THR A 255 10.49 12.62 12.96
CA THR A 255 9.03 12.76 13.01
C THR A 255 8.44 11.59 13.79
N ARG A 256 7.53 11.87 14.72
CA ARG A 256 6.76 10.83 15.40
C ARG A 256 5.59 10.44 14.51
N ILE A 257 5.46 9.15 14.23
CA ILE A 257 4.34 8.63 13.47
C ILE A 257 3.12 8.54 14.41
N PRO A 258 1.98 9.19 14.09
CA PRO A 258 0.80 9.14 14.94
C PRO A 258 0.23 7.71 15.05
N THR A 259 0.17 7.18 16.27
CA THR A 259 -0.53 5.93 16.62
C THR A 259 -1.95 6.24 17.08
N GLU A 260 -2.76 6.81 16.19
CA GLU A 260 -4.15 7.19 16.44
C GLU A 260 -5.06 6.34 15.54
N HIS A 261 -5.18 5.08 15.95
CA HIS A 261 -5.76 3.92 15.23
C HIS A 261 -7.13 4.12 14.62
N LEU A 262 -7.92 4.97 15.27
CA LEU A 262 -9.28 5.29 14.88
C LEU A 262 -9.31 5.99 13.51
N LEU A 263 -8.23 6.71 13.13
CA LEU A 263 -8.12 7.47 11.88
C LEU A 263 -8.09 6.60 10.62
N ARG A 264 -7.92 5.28 10.75
CA ARG A 264 -7.83 4.38 9.57
C ARG A 264 -8.58 3.04 9.75
N GLY A 265 -9.26 2.83 10.88
CA GLY A 265 -9.85 1.52 11.22
C GLY A 265 -8.82 0.40 11.40
N SER A 266 -7.54 0.75 11.58
CA SER A 266 -6.42 -0.18 11.75
C SER A 266 -6.23 -0.56 13.23
N PRO A 267 -5.77 -1.77 13.58
CA PRO A 267 -5.48 -2.14 14.97
C PRO A 267 -4.42 -1.26 15.65
N PRO A 268 -4.36 -1.24 17.01
CA PRO A 268 -3.32 -0.58 17.81
C PRO A 268 -1.89 -1.02 17.41
N PRO A 269 -0.83 -0.23 17.73
CA PRO A 269 0.53 -0.74 17.56
C PRO A 269 0.73 -1.91 18.52
N PRO A 270 1.82 -2.67 18.35
CA PRO A 270 2.37 -3.44 19.45
C PRO A 270 2.38 -2.63 20.75
N GLN A 271 1.96 -3.25 21.85
CA GLN A 271 2.15 -2.68 23.19
C GLN A 271 3.62 -2.30 23.44
N ARG A 272 3.85 -1.31 24.30
CA ARG A 272 5.19 -0.81 24.68
C ARG A 272 6.08 -1.98 25.11
N ARG A 273 7.28 -2.09 24.54
CA ARG A 273 8.11 -3.29 24.68
C ARG A 273 9.60 -3.03 24.45
N TYR A 274 10.43 -3.89 25.02
CA TYR A 274 11.89 -3.87 24.83
C TYR A 274 12.43 -5.27 24.54
N GLY A 275 13.61 -5.36 23.92
CA GLY A 275 14.19 -6.64 23.49
C GLY A 275 13.38 -7.37 22.42
N HIS A 276 12.55 -6.65 21.67
CA HIS A 276 11.86 -7.15 20.48
C HIS A 276 12.76 -6.99 19.25
N THR A 277 12.44 -7.68 18.16
CA THR A 277 13.08 -7.44 16.86
C THR A 277 12.15 -6.62 15.97
N MET A 278 12.75 -5.84 15.07
CA MET A 278 12.06 -5.17 13.97
C MET A 278 12.91 -5.35 12.72
N VAL A 279 12.30 -5.83 11.63
CA VAL A 279 12.95 -5.96 10.33
C VAL A 279 12.13 -5.25 9.25
N ALA A 280 12.81 -4.68 8.26
CA ALA A 280 12.16 -4.17 7.05
C ALA A 280 12.13 -5.25 5.97
N PHE A 281 11.01 -5.37 5.26
CA PHE A 281 10.90 -6.12 4.02
C PHE A 281 9.90 -5.40 3.11
N ASP A 282 10.30 -5.15 1.86
CA ASP A 282 9.58 -4.27 0.93
C ASP A 282 9.20 -2.93 1.60
N ARG A 283 7.91 -2.58 1.66
CA ARG A 283 7.36 -1.35 2.28
C ARG A 283 6.89 -1.54 3.72
N HIS A 284 7.20 -2.69 4.34
CA HIS A 284 6.66 -3.11 5.63
C HIS A 284 7.74 -3.23 6.71
N LEU A 285 7.38 -2.86 7.94
CA LEU A 285 8.19 -3.10 9.14
C LEU A 285 7.52 -4.18 10.00
N TYR A 286 8.19 -5.30 10.19
CA TYR A 286 7.69 -6.44 10.97
C TYR A 286 8.28 -6.43 12.37
N VAL A 287 7.43 -6.34 13.40
CA VAL A 287 7.80 -6.29 14.83
C VAL A 287 7.39 -7.59 15.51
N PHE A 288 8.36 -8.29 16.09
CA PHE A 288 8.15 -9.59 16.76
C PHE A 288 8.71 -9.63 18.19
N GLY A 289 7.95 -10.28 19.08
CA GLY A 289 8.40 -10.61 20.44
C GLY A 289 8.66 -9.39 21.33
N GLY A 290 9.64 -9.53 22.22
CA GLY A 290 9.99 -8.60 23.29
C GLY A 290 9.31 -8.93 24.61
N ALA A 291 9.58 -8.12 25.64
CA ALA A 291 8.78 -8.09 26.87
C ALA A 291 7.86 -6.86 26.84
N ALA A 292 6.56 -7.10 26.98
CA ALA A 292 5.52 -6.08 27.07
C ALA A 292 4.87 -6.16 28.46
N ASP A 293 5.09 -5.13 29.28
CA ASP A 293 4.79 -5.12 30.71
C ASP A 293 5.29 -6.41 31.42
N ASN A 294 4.39 -7.31 31.84
CA ASN A 294 4.72 -8.58 32.50
C ASN A 294 4.57 -9.81 31.59
N THR A 295 4.48 -9.63 30.27
CA THR A 295 4.19 -10.70 29.30
C THR A 295 5.27 -10.79 28.22
N LEU A 296 5.42 -11.98 27.64
CA LEU A 296 6.21 -12.23 26.43
C LEU A 296 5.26 -12.42 25.23
N PRO A 297 4.87 -11.34 24.51
CA PRO A 297 4.05 -11.48 23.30
C PRO A 297 4.73 -12.37 22.26
N ASN A 298 3.93 -13.17 21.55
CA ASN A 298 4.32 -13.94 20.37
C ASN A 298 3.56 -13.50 19.10
N GLU A 299 2.83 -12.39 19.19
CA GLU A 299 2.18 -11.74 18.05
C GLU A 299 3.23 -11.10 17.13
N LEU A 300 3.00 -11.23 15.82
CA LEU A 300 3.76 -10.51 14.80
C LEU A 300 2.92 -9.33 14.31
N HIS A 301 3.42 -8.12 14.51
CA HIS A 301 2.79 -6.92 13.99
C HIS A 301 3.50 -6.46 12.72
N CYS A 302 2.76 -5.90 11.78
CA CYS A 302 3.27 -5.31 10.55
C CYS A 302 2.86 -3.84 10.50
N TYR A 303 3.79 -2.95 10.14
CA TYR A 303 3.50 -1.55 9.83
C TYR A 303 3.77 -1.29 8.35
N ASP A 304 2.74 -0.93 7.60
CA ASP A 304 2.81 -0.49 6.20
C ASP A 304 3.22 0.98 6.17
N VAL A 305 4.38 1.29 5.57
CA VAL A 305 4.94 2.65 5.55
C VAL A 305 4.14 3.60 4.64
N ASP A 306 3.47 3.09 3.60
CA ASP A 306 2.71 3.90 2.64
C ASP A 306 1.33 4.29 3.19
N SER A 307 0.59 3.31 3.72
CA SER A 307 -0.71 3.57 4.36
C SER A 307 -0.54 4.10 5.78
N GLN A 308 0.66 3.98 6.35
CA GLN A 308 0.99 4.30 7.73
C GLN A 308 0.07 3.59 8.74
N THR A 309 -0.31 2.34 8.46
CA THR A 309 -1.20 1.52 9.31
C THR A 309 -0.47 0.34 9.94
N TRP A 310 -0.86 0.02 11.17
CA TRP A 310 -0.52 -1.25 11.80
C TRP A 310 -1.51 -2.34 11.42
N GLU A 311 -1.02 -3.57 11.36
CA GLU A 311 -1.79 -4.81 11.20
C GLU A 311 -1.21 -5.87 12.16
N VAL A 312 -2.07 -6.73 12.71
CA VAL A 312 -1.62 -7.97 13.38
C VAL A 312 -1.60 -9.03 12.30
N ILE A 313 -0.43 -9.59 12.00
CA ILE A 313 -0.34 -10.65 11.02
C ILE A 313 -0.94 -11.92 11.60
N HIS A 314 -1.86 -12.52 10.86
CA HIS A 314 -2.42 -13.84 11.13
C HIS A 314 -1.80 -14.85 10.16
N PRO A 315 -0.80 -15.65 10.58
CA PRO A 315 -0.18 -16.65 9.73
C PRO A 315 -1.16 -17.79 9.39
N SER A 316 -0.84 -18.54 8.34
CA SER A 316 -1.58 -19.73 7.93
C SER A 316 -1.73 -20.74 9.07
N ALA A 317 -2.84 -21.48 9.10
CA ALA A 317 -3.22 -22.37 10.20
C ALA A 317 -2.24 -23.55 10.43
N ASP A 318 -1.39 -23.87 9.44
CA ASP A 318 -0.30 -24.85 9.53
C ASP A 318 1.01 -24.27 10.11
N SER A 319 1.02 -23.01 10.58
CA SER A 319 2.23 -22.34 11.06
C SER A 319 2.75 -22.85 12.40
N GLU A 320 4.03 -23.19 12.44
CA GLU A 320 4.76 -23.53 13.67
C GLU A 320 5.17 -22.25 14.42
N MET A 321 4.21 -21.62 15.10
CA MET A 321 4.42 -20.36 15.81
C MET A 321 5.54 -20.43 16.86
N PRO A 322 6.49 -19.48 16.89
CA PRO A 322 7.46 -19.38 17.97
C PRO A 322 6.78 -18.99 19.29
N SER A 323 7.28 -19.52 20.40
CA SER A 323 6.92 -19.05 21.75
C SER A 323 7.38 -17.61 22.00
N GLY A 324 6.67 -16.92 22.92
CA GLY A 324 6.99 -15.56 23.36
C GLY A 324 8.43 -15.44 23.86
N ARG A 325 9.15 -14.42 23.37
CA ARG A 325 10.61 -14.29 23.59
C ARG A 325 11.13 -12.87 23.49
N LEU A 326 12.09 -12.52 24.35
CA LEU A 326 12.84 -11.26 24.27
C LEU A 326 14.35 -11.50 24.04
N PHE A 327 15.07 -10.49 23.57
CA PHE A 327 16.51 -10.54 23.28
C PHE A 327 16.93 -11.68 22.35
N HIS A 328 16.01 -12.14 21.50
CA HIS A 328 16.31 -12.86 20.27
C HIS A 328 16.81 -11.87 19.21
N ALA A 329 17.42 -12.37 18.14
CA ALA A 329 17.80 -11.54 17.00
C ALA A 329 17.16 -12.08 15.71
N ALA A 330 17.02 -11.20 14.72
CA ALA A 330 16.35 -11.48 13.46
C ALA A 330 17.11 -10.86 12.29
N ALA A 331 17.09 -11.51 11.13
CA ALA A 331 17.51 -10.93 9.86
C ALA A 331 16.65 -11.47 8.70
N VAL A 332 16.66 -10.76 7.58
CA VAL A 332 15.93 -11.13 6.36
C VAL A 332 16.91 -11.66 5.32
N ILE A 333 16.56 -12.79 4.70
CA ILE A 333 17.20 -13.32 3.49
C ILE A 333 16.10 -13.55 2.47
N HIS A 334 16.26 -12.95 1.29
CA HIS A 334 15.29 -12.98 0.20
C HIS A 334 13.87 -12.63 0.69
N ASP A 335 12.96 -13.60 0.69
CA ASP A 335 11.53 -13.51 0.97
C ASP A 335 11.15 -13.91 2.41
N ALA A 336 12.13 -14.10 3.29
CA ALA A 336 11.88 -14.61 4.65
C ALA A 336 12.71 -13.94 5.75
N MET A 337 12.05 -13.72 6.88
CA MET A 337 12.70 -13.39 8.15
C MET A 337 13.11 -14.67 8.87
N TYR A 338 14.32 -14.68 9.42
CA TYR A 338 14.82 -15.74 10.28
C TYR A 338 15.02 -15.17 11.67
N ILE A 339 14.47 -15.83 12.69
CA ILE A 339 14.71 -15.48 14.11
C ILE A 339 15.51 -16.58 14.79
N PHE A 340 16.40 -16.20 15.72
CA PHE A 340 17.21 -17.15 16.47
C PHE A 340 17.27 -16.83 17.97
N GLY A 341 17.21 -17.88 18.78
CA GLY A 341 17.48 -17.87 20.21
C GLY A 341 16.58 -16.93 21.01
N GLY A 342 17.19 -16.18 21.94
CA GLY A 342 16.53 -15.29 22.88
C GLY A 342 16.23 -15.93 24.23
N THR A 343 15.54 -15.17 25.07
CA THR A 343 15.04 -15.59 26.38
C THR A 343 13.54 -15.87 26.28
N VAL A 344 13.13 -17.07 26.66
CA VAL A 344 11.73 -17.50 26.81
C VAL A 344 11.35 -17.52 28.30
N ASP A 345 10.15 -18.03 28.61
CA ASP A 345 9.67 -18.20 29.99
C ASP A 345 10.68 -18.90 30.93
N ASN A 346 10.55 -18.61 32.23
CA ASN A 346 11.49 -19.03 33.28
C ASN A 346 12.94 -18.58 33.03
N ASN A 347 13.14 -17.49 32.27
CA ASN A 347 14.44 -16.90 31.96
C ASN A 347 15.38 -17.86 31.18
N VAL A 348 14.84 -18.88 30.51
CA VAL A 348 15.62 -19.89 29.78
C VAL A 348 16.13 -19.33 28.47
N ARG A 349 17.39 -19.63 28.11
CA ARG A 349 17.97 -19.29 26.81
C ARG A 349 17.57 -20.32 25.77
N SER A 350 17.07 -19.87 24.62
CA SER A 350 16.72 -20.72 23.49
C SER A 350 17.90 -20.87 22.52
N GLY A 351 17.92 -22.00 21.82
CA GLY A 351 18.77 -22.26 20.64
C GLY A 351 17.91 -22.60 19.41
N GLU A 352 16.61 -22.30 19.47
CA GLU A 352 15.68 -22.54 18.37
C GLU A 352 15.83 -21.51 17.27
N MET A 353 15.57 -21.95 16.05
CA MET A 353 15.49 -21.12 14.86
C MET A 353 14.12 -21.28 14.22
N TYR A 354 13.56 -20.18 13.73
CA TYR A 354 12.31 -20.21 12.95
C TYR A 354 12.47 -19.36 11.69
N ARG A 355 11.86 -19.81 10.59
CA ARG A 355 11.70 -19.07 9.34
C ARG A 355 10.27 -18.57 9.25
N PHE A 356 10.12 -17.28 9.05
CA PHE A 356 8.87 -16.63 8.70
C PHE A 356 8.88 -16.26 7.23
N GLN A 357 7.99 -16.88 6.46
CA GLN A 357 7.71 -16.52 5.08
C GLN A 357 6.96 -15.17 5.04
N PHE A 358 7.50 -14.19 4.33
CA PHE A 358 6.71 -13.01 3.97
C PHE A 358 5.73 -13.39 2.86
N SER A 359 4.49 -12.91 2.97
CA SER A 359 3.58 -12.90 1.84
C SER A 359 4.09 -11.85 0.85
N CYS A 360 4.44 -12.28 -0.37
CA CYS A 360 4.87 -11.38 -1.43
C CYS A 360 3.67 -10.92 -2.27
N TYR A 361 2.55 -10.63 -1.60
CA TYR A 361 1.26 -10.45 -2.25
C TYR A 361 1.04 -8.98 -2.67
N PRO A 362 0.85 -8.67 -3.97
CA PRO A 362 0.76 -7.27 -4.41
C PRO A 362 -0.42 -6.53 -3.77
N LYS A 363 -0.16 -5.32 -3.26
CA LYS A 363 -1.16 -4.45 -2.59
C LYS A 363 -2.38 -4.20 -3.49
N CYS A 364 -3.57 -4.05 -2.92
CA CYS A 364 -4.70 -3.49 -3.66
C CYS A 364 -4.46 -2.00 -3.92
N THR A 365 -4.42 -1.59 -5.19
CA THR A 365 -4.15 -0.21 -5.62
C THR A 365 -5.40 0.65 -5.78
N LEU A 366 -6.58 0.18 -5.34
CA LEU A 366 -7.87 0.83 -5.58
C LEU A 366 -7.90 2.31 -5.17
N HIS A 367 -7.38 2.63 -3.97
CA HIS A 367 -7.37 3.98 -3.42
C HIS A 367 -6.38 4.87 -4.17
N GLU A 368 -5.21 4.33 -4.51
CA GLU A 368 -4.15 5.00 -5.24
C GLU A 368 -4.58 5.31 -6.69
N ASP A 369 -5.29 4.39 -7.34
CA ASP A 369 -5.68 4.49 -8.74
C ASP A 369 -6.86 5.46 -8.95
N TYR A 370 -7.86 5.45 -8.05
CA TYR A 370 -8.87 6.51 -8.03
C TYR A 370 -8.27 7.87 -7.60
N GLY A 371 -7.26 7.89 -6.72
CA GLY A 371 -6.49 9.09 -6.40
C GLY A 371 -5.84 9.71 -7.66
N LYS A 372 -5.10 8.91 -8.43
CA LYS A 372 -4.50 9.33 -9.71
C LYS A 372 -5.54 9.82 -10.72
N LEU A 373 -6.72 9.20 -10.79
CA LEU A 373 -7.81 9.66 -11.67
C LEU A 373 -8.23 11.10 -11.30
N PHE A 374 -8.38 11.39 -10.01
CA PHE A 374 -8.71 12.74 -9.53
C PHE A 374 -7.59 13.75 -9.80
N GLU A 375 -6.34 13.39 -9.49
CA GLU A 375 -5.16 14.25 -9.71
C GLU A 375 -4.95 14.60 -11.18
N ASN A 376 -5.10 13.61 -12.07
CA ASN A 376 -4.91 13.79 -13.52
C ASN A 376 -6.09 14.47 -14.23
N ARG A 377 -7.26 14.57 -13.59
CA ARG A 377 -8.49 15.22 -14.11
C ARG A 377 -8.95 14.71 -15.49
N GLN A 378 -8.62 13.45 -15.83
CA GLN A 378 -8.97 12.81 -17.10
C GLN A 378 -10.36 12.19 -17.03
N PHE A 379 -11.18 12.32 -18.09
CA PHE A 379 -12.56 11.83 -18.14
C PHE A 379 -13.55 12.50 -17.18
N CYS A 380 -13.22 13.68 -16.64
CA CYS A 380 -14.14 14.46 -15.83
C CYS A 380 -15.40 14.85 -16.63
N ASP A 381 -16.57 14.58 -16.05
CA ASP A 381 -17.90 14.74 -16.65
C ASP A 381 -18.80 15.73 -15.88
N VAL A 382 -18.33 16.19 -14.70
CA VAL A 382 -18.97 17.20 -13.86
C VAL A 382 -17.98 18.28 -13.40
N VAL A 383 -18.44 19.52 -13.37
CA VAL A 383 -17.75 20.65 -12.73
C VAL A 383 -18.61 21.21 -11.60
N PHE A 384 -18.01 21.32 -10.42
CA PHE A 384 -18.59 21.96 -9.25
C PHE A 384 -18.19 23.44 -9.23
N ILE A 385 -19.18 24.32 -9.13
CA ILE A 385 -18.99 25.78 -9.06
C ILE A 385 -19.22 26.22 -7.61
N LEU A 386 -18.16 26.73 -6.97
CA LEU A 386 -18.04 26.83 -5.52
C LEU A 386 -17.94 28.28 -5.04
N GLY A 387 -18.54 28.54 -3.88
CA GLY A 387 -18.53 29.85 -3.20
C GLY A 387 -19.12 31.00 -4.01
N GLU A 388 -18.86 32.22 -3.54
CA GLU A 388 -19.23 33.47 -4.26
C GLU A 388 -18.26 33.82 -5.39
N ARG A 389 -17.07 33.21 -5.40
CA ARG A 389 -16.02 33.42 -6.42
C ARG A 389 -16.17 32.53 -7.65
N GLU A 390 -17.17 31.65 -7.66
CA GLU A 390 -17.45 30.68 -8.74
C GLU A 390 -16.23 29.80 -9.12
N GLU A 391 -15.44 29.41 -8.11
CA GLU A 391 -14.26 28.56 -8.29
C GLU A 391 -14.66 27.17 -8.77
N LYS A 392 -13.89 26.59 -9.70
CA LYS A 392 -14.26 25.38 -10.43
C LYS A 392 -13.43 24.17 -10.01
N VAL A 393 -14.09 23.16 -9.45
CA VAL A 393 -13.48 21.85 -9.13
C VAL A 393 -14.07 20.79 -10.06
N LEU A 394 -13.21 20.05 -10.75
CA LEU A 394 -13.61 18.98 -11.67
C LEU A 394 -13.80 17.65 -10.92
N GLY A 395 -14.63 16.76 -11.46
CA GLY A 395 -14.78 15.41 -10.93
C GLY A 395 -15.51 14.45 -11.86
N HIS A 396 -15.78 13.26 -11.32
CA HIS A 396 -16.39 12.13 -12.00
C HIS A 396 -17.72 11.78 -11.32
N ILE A 397 -18.83 11.85 -12.04
CA ILE A 397 -20.18 11.54 -11.53
C ILE A 397 -20.20 10.12 -10.96
N ALA A 398 -19.56 9.16 -11.63
CA ALA A 398 -19.48 7.78 -11.16
C ALA A 398 -18.93 7.67 -9.72
N ILE A 399 -17.78 8.29 -9.45
CA ILE A 399 -17.15 8.24 -8.12
C ILE A 399 -17.93 9.08 -7.10
N VAL A 400 -18.31 10.31 -7.46
CA VAL A 400 -18.98 11.24 -6.52
C VAL A 400 -20.35 10.71 -6.09
N THR A 401 -21.13 10.13 -7.01
CA THR A 401 -22.47 9.61 -6.71
C THR A 401 -22.47 8.27 -5.99
N ALA A 402 -21.39 7.47 -6.12
CA ALA A 402 -21.18 6.28 -5.31
C ALA A 402 -20.91 6.65 -3.84
N ARG A 403 -20.06 7.65 -3.61
CA ARG A 403 -19.51 7.99 -2.29
C ARG A 403 -20.32 9.05 -1.51
N CYS A 404 -21.14 9.85 -2.16
CA CYS A 404 -21.88 10.93 -1.50
C CYS A 404 -23.33 11.03 -1.98
N GLN A 405 -24.27 10.58 -1.15
CA GLN A 405 -25.71 10.63 -1.43
C GLN A 405 -26.26 12.07 -1.53
N TRP A 406 -25.62 13.04 -0.88
CA TRP A 406 -26.00 14.46 -0.99
C TRP A 406 -25.60 15.03 -2.35
N LEU A 407 -24.35 14.81 -2.79
CA LEU A 407 -23.88 15.23 -4.12
C LEU A 407 -24.63 14.49 -5.23
N LYS A 408 -24.99 13.21 -5.03
CA LYS A 408 -25.88 12.47 -5.94
C LYS A 408 -27.20 13.20 -6.20
N LYS A 409 -27.86 13.72 -5.16
CA LYS A 409 -29.10 14.50 -5.31
C LYS A 409 -28.88 15.82 -6.06
N LYS A 410 -27.77 16.54 -5.80
CA LYS A 410 -27.43 17.78 -6.52
C LYS A 410 -27.13 17.52 -8.01
N ILE A 411 -26.41 16.45 -8.33
CA ILE A 411 -26.12 16.02 -9.71
C ILE A 411 -27.41 15.67 -10.47
N LEU A 412 -28.32 14.92 -9.85
CA LEU A 412 -29.62 14.61 -10.47
C LEU A 412 -30.44 15.88 -10.73
N GLN A 413 -30.51 16.80 -9.77
CA GLN A 413 -31.18 18.10 -9.94
C GLN A 413 -30.55 18.94 -11.07
N ALA A 414 -29.22 18.90 -11.23
CA ALA A 414 -28.54 19.59 -12.32
C ALA A 414 -28.85 18.95 -13.69
N ARG A 415 -28.82 17.60 -13.79
CA ARG A 415 -29.20 16.87 -15.00
C ARG A 415 -30.64 17.17 -15.42
N ASP A 416 -31.57 17.26 -14.48
CA ASP A 416 -32.97 17.56 -14.79
C ASP A 416 -33.18 19.01 -15.24
N ARG A 417 -32.44 19.97 -14.67
CA ARG A 417 -32.40 21.37 -15.16
C ARG A 417 -31.82 21.46 -16.56
N GLN A 418 -30.75 20.72 -16.86
CA GLN A 418 -30.13 20.67 -18.19
C GLN A 418 -31.10 20.08 -19.22
N LYS A 419 -31.76 18.95 -18.91
CA LYS A 419 -32.82 18.38 -19.76
C LYS A 419 -33.97 19.36 -19.99
N GLN A 420 -34.38 20.12 -18.98
CA GLN A 420 -35.46 21.10 -19.11
C GLN A 420 -35.04 22.28 -20.00
N LYS A 421 -33.81 22.79 -19.87
CA LYS A 421 -33.25 23.81 -20.76
C LYS A 421 -33.22 23.33 -22.21
N CYS A 422 -32.66 22.15 -22.49
CA CYS A 422 -32.62 21.64 -23.87
C CYS A 422 -34.03 21.40 -24.46
N LYS A 423 -35.03 21.06 -23.63
CA LYS A 423 -36.43 21.00 -24.08
C LYS A 423 -37.03 22.37 -24.40
N GLN A 424 -36.62 23.42 -23.70
CA GLN A 424 -37.03 24.80 -23.98
C GLN A 424 -36.34 25.34 -25.23
N GLU A 425 -35.02 25.13 -25.35
CA GLU A 425 -34.23 25.49 -26.55
C GLU A 425 -34.80 24.83 -27.82
N VAL A 426 -35.11 23.52 -27.79
CA VAL A 426 -35.74 22.81 -28.92
C VAL A 426 -37.19 23.27 -29.20
N ALA A 427 -37.91 23.77 -28.19
CA ALA A 427 -39.24 24.35 -28.40
C ALA A 427 -39.16 25.75 -29.04
N GLU A 428 -38.22 26.59 -28.59
CA GLU A 428 -37.97 27.93 -29.15
C GLU A 428 -37.43 27.84 -30.59
N GLU A 429 -36.48 26.93 -30.89
CA GLU A 429 -36.04 26.65 -32.27
C GLU A 429 -37.21 26.14 -33.15
N GLY A 430 -38.12 25.35 -32.59
CA GLY A 430 -39.33 24.86 -33.26
C GLY A 430 -40.34 25.98 -33.57
N GLU A 431 -40.52 26.93 -32.65
CA GLU A 431 -41.39 28.10 -32.85
C GLU A 431 -40.77 29.11 -33.83
N GLU A 432 -39.46 29.35 -33.80
CA GLU A 432 -38.77 30.17 -34.81
C GLU A 432 -38.86 29.54 -36.21
N ALA A 433 -38.67 28.23 -36.33
CA ALA A 433 -38.83 27.52 -37.61
C ALA A 433 -40.28 27.58 -38.14
N ALA A 434 -41.28 27.49 -37.24
CA ALA A 434 -42.69 27.66 -37.59
C ALA A 434 -43.03 29.11 -38.00
N ALA A 435 -42.46 30.11 -37.32
CA ALA A 435 -42.62 31.52 -37.66
C ALA A 435 -41.97 31.86 -39.02
N ALA A 436 -40.79 31.30 -39.31
CA ALA A 436 -40.13 31.42 -40.61
C ALA A 436 -40.96 30.80 -41.74
N ALA A 437 -41.59 29.64 -41.50
CA ALA A 437 -42.50 29.01 -42.46
C ALA A 437 -43.78 29.84 -42.69
N ALA A 438 -44.35 30.45 -41.65
CA ALA A 438 -45.51 31.33 -41.75
C ALA A 438 -45.22 32.63 -42.53
N GLY A 439 -43.98 33.15 -42.45
CA GLY A 439 -43.53 34.33 -43.20
C GLY A 439 -43.48 34.14 -44.72
N ALA A 440 -43.38 32.90 -45.21
CA ALA A 440 -43.24 32.59 -46.64
C ALA A 440 -44.57 32.57 -47.42
N GLN A 441 -45.74 32.57 -46.77
CA GLN A 441 -47.04 32.42 -47.44
C GLN A 441 -47.75 33.75 -47.79
N LYS A 442 -47.04 34.69 -48.45
CA LYS A 442 -47.67 35.85 -49.13
C LYS A 442 -47.02 36.23 -50.46
N SER A 443 -47.08 35.34 -51.46
CA SER A 443 -47.25 35.76 -52.87
C SER A 443 -47.70 34.58 -53.76
N SER A 444 -48.55 34.90 -54.74
CA SER A 444 -49.02 34.04 -55.84
C SER A 444 -49.43 35.00 -56.99
N PRO A 445 -49.72 34.57 -58.24
CA PRO A 445 -49.98 33.19 -58.68
C PRO A 445 -49.41 32.76 -60.06
N ALA A 446 -49.74 31.51 -60.43
CA ALA A 446 -50.27 31.09 -61.74
C ALA A 446 -49.45 30.13 -62.63
N SER A 447 -50.14 29.05 -63.06
CA SER A 447 -49.90 28.18 -64.23
C SER A 447 -48.60 27.33 -64.25
N SER A 448 -48.57 26.10 -64.77
CA SER A 448 -49.63 25.12 -65.15
C SER A 448 -48.96 23.81 -65.58
N THR A 449 -49.51 22.63 -65.23
CA THR A 449 -49.27 21.28 -65.85
C THR A 449 -47.82 20.77 -66.03
N SER A 450 -47.44 19.51 -65.85
CA SER A 450 -48.05 18.27 -65.29
C SER A 450 -47.02 17.13 -65.44
N ILE A 451 -47.29 15.94 -64.87
CA ILE A 451 -46.80 14.61 -65.34
C ILE A 451 -45.38 14.11 -64.89
N ILE A 452 -45.43 13.09 -64.01
CA ILE A 452 -44.66 11.81 -63.97
C ILE A 452 -43.24 11.71 -63.33
N SER A 453 -43.26 11.03 -62.17
CA SER A 453 -42.43 9.92 -61.64
C SER A 453 -40.89 9.95 -61.44
N SER A 454 -40.55 9.56 -60.19
CA SER A 454 -39.64 8.46 -59.78
C SER A 454 -38.10 8.60 -59.76
N SER A 455 -37.59 8.03 -58.66
CA SER A 455 -36.34 7.25 -58.52
C SER A 455 -34.97 7.96 -58.64
N SER A 456 -34.45 8.29 -57.46
CA SER A 456 -33.21 7.75 -56.88
C SER A 456 -31.85 7.86 -57.62
N SER A 457 -30.93 8.48 -56.88
CA SER A 457 -29.64 7.93 -56.45
C SER A 457 -28.36 8.06 -57.30
N THR A 458 -27.30 8.28 -56.53
CA THR A 458 -25.87 7.98 -56.76
C THR A 458 -25.06 8.90 -57.67
N SER A 459 -24.26 9.73 -56.99
CA SER A 459 -22.96 10.21 -57.43
C SER A 459 -21.96 9.05 -57.58
N THR A 460 -20.96 9.22 -58.46
CA THR A 460 -19.55 9.30 -58.03
C THR A 460 -18.61 9.65 -59.18
N SER A 461 -17.74 10.62 -58.93
CA SER A 461 -16.45 10.82 -59.62
C SER A 461 -15.44 11.19 -58.52
N ASN A 462 -14.59 10.27 -58.08
CA ASN A 462 -13.23 10.03 -58.59
C ASN A 462 -12.31 11.27 -58.58
N THR A 463 -11.21 11.15 -57.82
CA THR A 463 -9.84 11.70 -58.08
C THR A 463 -9.75 13.19 -58.49
N THR A 464 -9.10 14.12 -57.78
CA THR A 464 -7.61 14.26 -57.65
C THR A 464 -7.28 15.62 -56.98
N THR A 465 -6.05 16.02 -56.57
CA THR A 465 -4.85 15.34 -56.00
C THR A 465 -3.78 16.42 -55.66
N THR A 466 -2.84 16.12 -54.77
CA THR A 466 -1.53 16.81 -54.50
C THR A 466 -1.46 18.21 -53.85
N ARG A 467 -0.71 18.22 -52.73
CA ARG A 467 0.51 19.02 -52.41
C ARG A 467 0.46 20.36 -51.61
N THR A 468 1.20 20.27 -50.48
CA THR A 468 2.25 21.17 -49.94
C THR A 468 1.95 22.43 -49.09
N THR A 469 2.49 22.33 -47.85
CA THR A 469 3.32 23.30 -47.10
C THR A 469 2.72 24.53 -46.40
N ASN A 470 2.85 24.48 -45.06
CA ASN A 470 3.49 25.46 -44.16
C ASN A 470 2.80 26.81 -43.79
N THR A 471 2.36 26.83 -42.53
CA THR A 471 2.67 27.82 -41.46
C THR A 471 2.14 29.27 -41.48
N THR A 472 1.57 29.61 -40.30
CA THR A 472 1.49 30.92 -39.60
C THR A 472 0.41 31.96 -39.95
N THR A 473 -0.54 32.08 -39.01
CA THR A 473 -1.14 33.34 -38.48
C THR A 473 -1.53 34.46 -39.44
N THR A 474 -2.83 34.68 -39.59
CA THR A 474 -3.54 35.80 -38.92
C THR A 474 -5.05 35.60 -38.99
N GLY A 475 -5.79 36.16 -38.03
CA GLY A 475 -7.23 35.88 -37.90
C GLY A 475 -8.10 36.74 -38.79
N THR A 476 -9.16 36.16 -39.34
CA THR A 476 -10.44 36.86 -39.54
C THR A 476 -11.59 35.87 -39.56
N THR A 477 -12.74 36.32 -39.06
CA THR A 477 -13.94 35.52 -38.80
C THR A 477 -14.59 34.98 -40.07
N ASN A 478 -14.92 33.68 -40.09
CA ASN A 478 -16.06 33.17 -40.86
C ASN A 478 -16.65 31.93 -40.17
N ALA A 479 -17.97 31.80 -40.24
CA ALA A 479 -18.71 30.76 -39.54
C ALA A 479 -18.48 29.38 -40.17
N THR A 480 -18.11 28.39 -39.34
CA THR A 480 -18.06 26.98 -39.71
C THR A 480 -18.88 26.15 -38.73
N SER A 481 -19.77 25.33 -39.28
CA SER A 481 -20.65 24.36 -38.63
C SER A 481 -20.04 23.64 -37.41
N ARG A 482 -20.78 23.63 -36.29
CA ARG A 482 -20.49 22.76 -35.13
C ARG A 482 -20.52 21.28 -35.55
N PRO A 483 -19.53 20.46 -35.15
CA PRO A 483 -19.70 19.02 -35.09
C PRO A 483 -20.72 18.67 -34.00
N CYS A 484 -21.66 17.78 -34.30
CA CYS A 484 -22.52 17.18 -33.28
C CYS A 484 -21.72 16.10 -32.53
N GLY A 485 -21.71 16.10 -31.20
CA GLY A 485 -21.05 15.02 -30.44
C GLY A 485 -20.82 15.26 -28.94
N SER A 486 -20.22 16.39 -28.54
CA SER A 486 -19.92 16.64 -27.13
C SER A 486 -21.09 17.31 -26.39
N GLN A 487 -21.79 16.57 -25.53
CA GLN A 487 -22.68 17.20 -24.55
C GLN A 487 -21.85 18.14 -23.64
N PRO A 488 -22.36 19.35 -23.30
CA PRO A 488 -21.65 20.23 -22.39
C PRO A 488 -21.58 19.59 -21.00
N MET A 489 -20.38 19.66 -20.39
CA MET A 489 -20.07 19.14 -19.06
C MET A 489 -21.09 19.61 -18.02
N LEU A 490 -21.50 18.73 -17.11
CA LEU A 490 -22.55 19.05 -16.15
C LEU A 490 -22.06 20.07 -15.12
N GLU A 491 -22.70 21.23 -15.03
CA GLU A 491 -22.39 22.25 -14.01
C GLU A 491 -23.26 22.10 -12.76
N VAL A 492 -22.62 21.98 -11.59
CA VAL A 492 -23.30 21.84 -10.28
C VAL A 492 -22.84 22.95 -9.34
N SER A 493 -23.70 23.92 -9.05
CA SER A 493 -23.39 25.02 -8.13
C SER A 493 -23.64 24.65 -6.67
N ILE A 494 -22.64 24.90 -5.81
CA ILE A 494 -22.64 24.71 -4.36
C ILE A 494 -22.06 25.99 -3.73
N ARG A 495 -22.93 26.96 -3.41
CA ARG A 495 -22.52 28.26 -2.88
C ARG A 495 -22.06 28.18 -1.42
N GLU A 496 -22.54 27.14 -0.73
CA GLU A 496 -22.29 26.85 0.68
C GLU A 496 -20.91 26.24 0.99
N ALA A 497 -20.06 26.00 -0.02
CA ALA A 497 -18.73 25.41 0.11
C ALA A 497 -17.65 26.25 -0.59
N GLU A 498 -16.48 26.38 0.04
CA GLU A 498 -15.28 26.98 -0.55
C GLU A 498 -14.43 25.94 -1.30
N ALA A 499 -13.59 26.38 -2.24
CA ALA A 499 -12.83 25.48 -3.11
C ALA A 499 -11.84 24.58 -2.36
N GLN A 500 -11.02 25.15 -1.46
CA GLN A 500 -9.95 24.39 -0.80
C GLN A 500 -10.48 23.29 0.15
N PRO A 501 -11.47 23.52 1.03
CA PRO A 501 -12.09 22.44 1.80
C PRO A 501 -12.82 21.41 0.91
N PHE A 502 -13.41 21.85 -0.20
CA PHE A 502 -14.10 20.95 -1.13
C PHE A 502 -13.11 20.06 -1.91
N GLU A 503 -11.92 20.53 -2.30
CA GLU A 503 -10.89 19.68 -2.92
C GLU A 503 -10.40 18.59 -1.96
N VAL A 504 -10.24 18.89 -0.66
CA VAL A 504 -9.91 17.87 0.36
C VAL A 504 -11.04 16.85 0.55
N LEU A 505 -12.30 17.32 0.59
CA LEU A 505 -13.46 16.44 0.61
C LEU A 505 -13.51 15.54 -0.63
N MET A 506 -13.26 16.10 -1.81
CA MET A 506 -13.18 15.34 -3.06
C MET A 506 -12.07 14.29 -2.99
N GLN A 507 -10.84 14.65 -2.56
CA GLN A 507 -9.75 13.69 -2.38
C GLN A 507 -10.14 12.51 -1.47
N PHE A 508 -10.90 12.76 -0.40
CA PHE A 508 -11.47 11.70 0.43
C PHE A 508 -12.47 10.80 -0.33
N LEU A 509 -13.33 11.34 -1.19
CA LEU A 509 -14.25 10.53 -1.99
C LEU A 509 -13.50 9.54 -2.91
N TYR A 510 -12.35 9.91 -3.50
CA TYR A 510 -11.57 8.98 -4.33
C TYR A 510 -10.69 8.03 -3.51
N THR A 511 -10.11 8.49 -2.40
CA THR A 511 -9.01 7.76 -1.72
C THR A 511 -9.36 7.15 -0.36
N ASP A 512 -10.56 7.42 0.18
CA ASP A 512 -11.02 7.08 1.54
C ASP A 512 -10.14 7.62 2.68
N LYS A 513 -9.27 8.60 2.37
CA LYS A 513 -8.24 9.14 3.25
C LYS A 513 -8.25 10.67 3.18
N ILE A 514 -7.86 11.30 4.28
CA ILE A 514 -7.44 12.70 4.30
C ILE A 514 -5.91 12.70 4.31
N GLN A 515 -5.26 13.49 3.46
CA GLN A 515 -3.85 13.80 3.67
C GLN A 515 -3.74 14.79 4.83
N TYR A 516 -3.24 14.32 5.98
CA TYR A 516 -3.04 15.17 7.15
C TYR A 516 -1.94 16.19 6.87
N PRO A 517 -2.22 17.50 7.01
CA PRO A 517 -1.17 18.51 6.94
C PRO A 517 -0.27 18.48 8.19
N ARG A 518 0.55 19.52 8.39
CA ARG A 518 1.58 19.51 9.45
C ARG A 518 0.93 19.78 10.82
N ARG A 519 0.98 18.79 11.71
CA ARG A 519 0.44 18.87 13.09
C ARG A 519 0.92 20.14 13.80
N GLY A 520 0.00 20.87 14.43
CA GLY A 520 0.27 22.12 15.16
C GLY A 520 0.11 23.41 14.33
N HIS A 521 0.12 23.37 12.99
CA HIS A 521 -0.12 24.56 12.18
C HIS A 521 -1.60 24.97 12.23
N VAL A 522 -1.90 26.17 12.75
CA VAL A 522 -3.28 26.68 12.92
C VAL A 522 -4.09 26.64 11.62
N GLN A 523 -3.51 27.11 10.51
CA GLN A 523 -4.17 27.14 9.20
C GLN A 523 -4.64 25.76 8.73
N ASP A 524 -3.82 24.75 8.98
CA ASP A 524 -4.08 23.37 8.61
C ASP A 524 -5.23 22.77 9.45
N VAL A 525 -5.31 23.14 10.74
CA VAL A 525 -6.43 22.73 11.61
C VAL A 525 -7.73 23.43 11.20
N LEU A 526 -7.68 24.72 10.87
CA LEU A 526 -8.85 25.47 10.38
C LEU A 526 -9.40 24.88 9.08
N LEU A 527 -8.54 24.54 8.10
CA LEU A 527 -8.95 23.86 6.88
C LEU A 527 -9.73 22.57 7.17
N ILE A 528 -9.26 21.73 8.09
CA ILE A 528 -9.95 20.49 8.45
C ILE A 528 -11.25 20.74 9.23
N MET A 529 -11.39 21.87 9.95
CA MET A 529 -12.67 22.29 10.54
C MET A 529 -13.71 22.67 9.48
N ASP A 530 -13.30 23.31 8.39
CA ASP A 530 -14.21 23.58 7.26
C ASP A 530 -14.59 22.29 6.51
N VAL A 531 -13.64 21.36 6.33
CA VAL A 531 -13.93 20.01 5.80
C VAL A 531 -14.90 19.26 6.73
N TYR A 532 -14.74 19.35 8.04
CA TYR A 532 -15.65 18.76 9.03
C TYR A 532 -17.08 19.31 8.91
N LYS A 533 -17.22 20.63 8.75
CA LYS A 533 -18.53 21.27 8.48
C LYS A 533 -19.15 20.79 7.17
N LEU A 534 -18.35 20.60 6.10
CA LEU A 534 -18.84 19.99 4.85
C LEU A 534 -19.24 18.53 5.05
N ALA A 535 -18.49 17.75 5.83
CA ALA A 535 -18.79 16.35 6.13
C ALA A 535 -20.16 16.21 6.83
N LEU A 536 -20.42 17.03 7.86
CA LEU A 536 -21.72 17.13 8.53
C LEU A 536 -22.83 17.53 7.56
N SER A 537 -22.59 18.55 6.73
CA SER A 537 -23.57 19.07 5.76
C SER A 537 -23.94 18.05 4.68
N PHE A 538 -22.96 17.27 4.20
CA PHE A 538 -23.11 16.28 3.14
C PHE A 538 -23.43 14.87 3.68
N LYS A 539 -23.46 14.69 5.01
CA LYS A 539 -23.72 13.44 5.75
C LYS A 539 -22.72 12.33 5.45
N LEU A 540 -21.44 12.64 5.63
CA LEU A 540 -20.31 11.73 5.43
C LEU A 540 -19.74 11.28 6.79
N SER A 541 -20.42 10.36 7.51
CA SER A 541 -20.05 9.94 8.89
C SER A 541 -18.58 9.52 9.03
N ARG A 542 -18.03 8.87 8.00
CA ARG A 542 -16.61 8.47 7.98
C ARG A 542 -15.67 9.67 7.92
N LEU A 543 -15.93 10.64 7.04
CA LEU A 543 -15.15 11.87 6.93
C LEU A 543 -15.27 12.74 8.18
N GLU A 544 -16.48 12.79 8.76
CA GLU A 544 -16.79 13.45 10.04
C GLU A 544 -15.83 12.97 11.14
N GLN A 545 -15.74 11.66 11.35
CA GLN A 545 -14.84 11.05 12.34
C GLN A 545 -13.36 11.33 12.05
N LEU A 546 -12.92 11.22 10.79
CA LEU A 546 -11.53 11.49 10.40
C LEU A 546 -11.12 12.94 10.72
N CYS A 547 -12.04 13.89 10.51
CA CYS A 547 -11.77 15.29 10.82
C CYS A 547 -11.74 15.54 12.33
N VAL A 548 -12.74 15.05 13.08
CA VAL A 548 -12.78 15.18 14.55
C VAL A 548 -11.48 14.68 15.17
N GLN A 549 -11.11 13.44 14.86
CA GLN A 549 -9.92 12.81 15.42
C GLN A 549 -8.64 13.57 15.06
N TYR A 550 -8.46 14.05 13.81
CA TYR A 550 -7.30 14.87 13.45
C TYR A 550 -7.26 16.21 14.20
N ILE A 551 -8.40 16.85 14.41
CA ILE A 551 -8.46 18.12 15.12
C ILE A 551 -8.16 17.89 16.61
N GLU A 552 -8.78 16.90 17.25
CA GLU A 552 -8.47 16.51 18.63
C GLU A 552 -6.99 16.14 18.83
N ALA A 553 -6.38 15.48 17.84
CA ALA A 553 -4.95 15.18 17.79
C ALA A 553 -4.07 16.43 17.72
N SER A 554 -4.54 17.46 17.00
CA SER A 554 -3.75 18.64 16.63
C SER A 554 -3.94 19.82 17.58
N VAL A 555 -4.94 19.77 18.47
CA VAL A 555 -5.18 20.81 19.49
C VAL A 555 -4.06 20.83 20.53
N ASP A 556 -3.43 21.99 20.68
CA ASP A 556 -2.34 22.25 21.62
C ASP A 556 -2.48 23.61 22.33
N LEU A 557 -1.51 23.95 23.20
CA LEU A 557 -1.52 25.20 23.98
C LEU A 557 -1.44 26.48 23.12
N GLN A 558 -0.93 26.40 21.89
CA GLN A 558 -0.75 27.55 20.99
C GLN A 558 -2.01 27.77 20.13
N ASN A 559 -2.67 26.70 19.69
CA ASN A 559 -3.78 26.80 18.73
C ASN A 559 -5.19 26.70 19.35
N VAL A 560 -5.35 26.15 20.57
CA VAL A 560 -6.67 25.79 21.13
C VAL A 560 -7.69 26.93 21.16
N LEU A 561 -7.27 28.19 21.38
CA LEU A 561 -8.19 29.33 21.41
C LEU A 561 -8.75 29.66 20.02
N GLY A 562 -7.91 29.62 18.99
CA GLY A 562 -8.34 29.82 17.60
C GLY A 562 -9.25 28.69 17.10
N VAL A 563 -8.96 27.45 17.50
CA VAL A 563 -9.83 26.30 17.21
C VAL A 563 -11.17 26.43 17.95
N CYS A 564 -11.17 26.80 19.23
CA CYS A 564 -12.39 27.02 20.02
C CYS A 564 -13.27 28.14 19.44
N GLU A 565 -12.67 29.26 19.04
CA GLU A 565 -13.42 30.38 18.46
C GLU A 565 -14.05 30.02 17.11
N ASN A 566 -13.30 29.32 16.24
CA ASN A 566 -13.83 28.88 14.96
C ASN A 566 -14.86 27.74 15.12
N ALA A 567 -14.71 26.85 16.10
CA ALA A 567 -15.72 25.84 16.42
C ALA A 567 -17.05 26.52 16.82
N ASN A 568 -16.99 27.62 17.57
CA ASN A 568 -18.16 28.42 17.90
C ASN A 568 -18.75 29.16 16.69
N LYS A 569 -17.92 29.73 15.79
CA LYS A 569 -18.37 30.39 14.54
C LYS A 569 -19.05 29.41 13.58
N LEU A 570 -18.52 28.19 13.46
CA LEU A 570 -19.01 27.13 12.59
C LEU A 570 -20.12 26.26 13.23
N GLN A 571 -20.51 26.53 14.48
CA GLN A 571 -21.53 25.80 15.25
C GLN A 571 -21.21 24.31 15.45
N LEU A 572 -19.94 24.03 15.76
CA LEU A 572 -19.37 22.69 15.94
C LEU A 572 -19.30 22.31 17.42
N ASP A 573 -20.46 22.08 18.04
CA ASP A 573 -20.60 21.97 19.50
C ASP A 573 -19.68 20.90 20.14
N GLN A 574 -19.56 19.71 19.54
CA GLN A 574 -18.69 18.64 20.07
C GLN A 574 -17.21 19.06 20.09
N LEU A 575 -16.74 19.77 19.06
CA LEU A 575 -15.36 20.22 18.97
C LEU A 575 -15.09 21.40 19.92
N LYS A 576 -16.06 22.32 20.03
CA LYS A 576 -16.05 23.40 21.01
C LYS A 576 -15.96 22.83 22.43
N GLU A 577 -16.76 21.83 22.75
CA GLU A 577 -16.77 21.08 24.00
C GLU A 577 -15.39 20.45 24.30
N HIS A 578 -14.74 19.81 23.32
CA HIS A 578 -13.37 19.31 23.45
C HIS A 578 -12.38 20.43 23.77
N CYS A 579 -12.39 21.52 23.00
CA CYS A 579 -11.46 22.64 23.19
C CYS A 579 -11.63 23.28 24.57
N LEU A 580 -12.87 23.53 25.00
CA LEU A 580 -13.18 24.04 26.34
C LEU A 580 -12.68 23.09 27.44
N ASN A 581 -12.87 21.77 27.27
CA ASN A 581 -12.33 20.75 28.19
C ASN A 581 -10.78 20.71 28.19
N PHE A 582 -10.13 21.00 27.06
CA PHE A 582 -8.67 21.12 27.00
C PHE A 582 -8.15 22.35 27.76
N VAL A 583 -8.81 23.50 27.61
CA VAL A 583 -8.41 24.77 28.24
C VAL A 583 -8.55 24.74 29.76
N VAL A 584 -9.64 24.17 30.30
CA VAL A 584 -9.89 24.20 31.76
C VAL A 584 -9.04 23.23 32.59
N LYS A 585 -8.28 22.32 31.95
CA LYS A 585 -7.30 21.44 32.61
C LYS A 585 -6.30 22.26 33.42
N GLU A 586 -6.02 21.85 34.64
CA GLU A 586 -5.14 22.60 35.57
C GLU A 586 -3.73 22.85 35.01
N SER A 587 -3.20 21.89 34.26
CA SER A 587 -1.90 22.02 33.57
C SER A 587 -1.87 23.07 32.45
N HIS A 588 -3.02 23.41 31.87
CA HIS A 588 -3.12 24.23 30.66
C HIS A 588 -3.67 25.63 30.95
N PHE A 589 -4.67 25.75 31.83
CA PHE A 589 -5.47 26.96 32.03
C PHE A 589 -4.61 28.22 32.22
N ASN A 590 -3.65 28.18 33.15
CA ASN A 590 -2.78 29.32 33.46
C ASN A 590 -1.87 29.72 32.30
N GLN A 591 -1.50 28.78 31.42
CA GLN A 591 -0.69 29.06 30.24
C GLN A 591 -1.56 29.71 29.15
N VAL A 592 -2.75 29.17 28.92
CA VAL A 592 -3.69 29.64 27.89
C VAL A 592 -4.23 31.04 28.18
N ILE A 593 -4.60 31.38 29.42
CA ILE A 593 -5.13 32.72 29.75
C ILE A 593 -4.07 33.85 29.66
N MET A 594 -2.79 33.50 29.66
CA MET A 594 -1.67 34.45 29.54
C MET A 594 -1.25 34.69 28.08
N THR A 595 -1.94 34.06 27.11
CA THR A 595 -1.70 34.27 25.67
C THR A 595 -2.39 35.55 25.20
N LYS A 596 -1.82 36.21 24.16
CA LYS A 596 -2.43 37.43 23.57
C LYS A 596 -3.72 37.11 22.84
N GLU A 597 -3.82 35.89 22.35
CA GLU A 597 -4.96 35.30 21.67
C GLU A 597 -6.19 35.26 22.59
N PHE A 598 -6.01 35.15 23.92
CA PHE A 598 -7.10 35.20 24.89
C PHE A 598 -7.73 36.60 25.01
N GLU A 599 -6.95 37.67 24.87
CA GLU A 599 -7.45 39.06 24.91
C GLU A 599 -8.39 39.39 23.75
N HIS A 600 -8.21 38.71 22.61
CA HIS A 600 -8.96 38.92 21.38
C HIS A 600 -10.20 38.01 21.26
N LEU A 601 -10.40 37.09 22.21
CA LEU A 601 -11.50 36.14 22.20
C LEU A 601 -12.85 36.82 22.45
N SER A 602 -13.91 36.37 21.78
CA SER A 602 -15.26 36.94 22.00
C SER A 602 -15.70 36.86 23.46
N THR A 603 -16.35 37.93 23.95
CA THR A 603 -16.80 38.04 25.36
C THR A 603 -17.68 36.85 25.80
N ALA A 604 -18.47 36.30 24.88
CA ALA A 604 -19.29 35.12 25.14
C ALA A 604 -18.44 33.88 25.50
N LEU A 605 -17.38 33.60 24.72
CA LEU A 605 -16.48 32.47 24.97
C LEU A 605 -15.61 32.67 26.20
N ILE A 606 -15.16 33.90 26.51
CA ILE A 606 -14.44 34.19 27.75
C ILE A 606 -15.32 33.86 28.97
N VAL A 607 -16.58 34.31 28.97
CA VAL A 607 -17.55 34.01 30.05
C VAL A 607 -17.81 32.51 30.15
N GLU A 608 -17.89 31.79 29.04
CA GLU A 608 -18.09 30.35 28.99
C GLU A 608 -16.90 29.56 29.56
N ILE A 609 -15.66 29.91 29.18
CA ILE A 609 -14.42 29.33 29.74
C ILE A 609 -14.35 29.55 31.26
N VAL A 610 -14.64 30.77 31.73
CA VAL A 610 -14.58 31.11 33.17
C VAL A 610 -15.65 30.34 33.96
N ARG A 611 -16.90 30.29 33.47
CA ARG A 611 -17.99 29.50 34.10
C ARG A 611 -17.62 28.03 34.21
N ARG A 612 -17.08 27.45 33.13
CA ARG A 612 -16.68 26.04 33.05
C ARG A 612 -15.52 25.70 33.98
N LYS A 613 -14.62 26.66 34.25
CA LYS A 613 -13.55 26.48 35.24
C LYS A 613 -14.07 26.54 36.69
N GLN A 614 -15.11 27.33 36.95
CA GLN A 614 -15.77 27.41 38.27
C GLN A 614 -16.71 26.23 38.54
N GLN A 615 -17.39 25.72 37.52
CA GLN A 615 -18.32 24.59 37.59
C GLN A 615 -18.03 23.62 36.43
N PRO A 616 -17.17 22.60 36.65
CA PRO A 616 -16.92 21.57 35.65
C PRO A 616 -18.20 20.76 35.38
N PRO A 617 -18.59 20.54 34.11
CA PRO A 617 -19.75 19.70 33.81
C PRO A 617 -19.51 18.24 34.24
N PRO A 618 -20.55 17.51 34.67
CA PRO A 618 -20.44 16.10 34.98
C PRO A 618 -20.03 15.30 33.73
N ARG A 619 -19.17 14.28 33.90
CA ARG A 619 -18.79 13.40 32.79
C ARG A 619 -19.99 12.57 32.33
N ILE A 620 -20.54 12.92 31.18
CA ILE A 620 -21.51 12.08 30.47
C ILE A 620 -20.71 11.10 29.62
N TYR A 621 -20.76 9.81 29.96
CA TYR A 621 -20.33 8.76 29.05
C TYR A 621 -21.48 8.46 28.08
N SER A 622 -21.21 8.56 26.78
CA SER A 622 -22.13 8.10 25.75
C SER A 622 -21.85 6.62 25.46
N ASP A 623 -22.77 5.74 25.85
CA ASP A 623 -22.71 4.30 25.52
C ASP A 623 -23.29 4.01 24.11
N GLN A 624 -23.56 5.02 23.28
CA GLN A 624 -24.05 4.80 21.92
C GLN A 624 -22.90 4.40 20.99
N PRO A 625 -23.06 3.33 20.18
CA PRO A 625 -22.08 2.94 19.18
C PRO A 625 -21.97 4.04 18.11
N VAL A 626 -20.75 4.51 17.86
CA VAL A 626 -20.49 5.58 16.89
C VAL A 626 -20.66 5.02 15.46
N ASP A 627 -21.46 5.68 14.63
CA ASP A 627 -21.59 5.32 13.20
C ASP A 627 -20.33 5.69 12.44
N ILE A 628 -19.55 4.67 12.03
CA ILE A 628 -18.30 4.81 11.26
C ILE A 628 -18.58 5.04 9.75
N GLY A 629 -19.83 4.91 9.31
CA GLY A 629 -20.22 5.00 7.91
C GLY A 629 -19.62 3.88 7.04
N THR A 630 -19.63 4.09 5.73
CA THR A 630 -19.14 3.14 4.73
C THR A 630 -17.76 3.49 4.18
N SER A 631 -17.00 2.45 3.82
CA SER A 631 -15.70 2.57 3.13
C SER A 631 -15.88 2.63 1.60
N LEU A 632 -14.86 3.14 0.90
CA LEU A 632 -14.76 3.12 -0.56
C LEU A 632 -15.12 1.76 -1.19
N VAL A 633 -14.61 0.67 -0.61
CA VAL A 633 -14.84 -0.70 -1.10
C VAL A 633 -16.32 -1.08 -1.00
N GLN A 634 -16.98 -0.74 0.10
CA GLN A 634 -18.41 -1.03 0.31
C GLN A 634 -19.29 -0.20 -0.62
N ASP A 635 -19.00 1.10 -0.76
CA ASP A 635 -19.74 2.01 -1.64
C ASP A 635 -19.64 1.56 -3.11
N MET A 636 -18.44 1.24 -3.59
CA MET A 636 -18.21 0.81 -4.97
C MET A 636 -18.80 -0.58 -5.25
N LYS A 637 -18.82 -1.48 -4.27
CA LYS A 637 -19.53 -2.76 -4.36
C LYS A 637 -21.03 -2.53 -4.57
N ALA A 638 -21.67 -1.73 -3.71
CA ALA A 638 -23.10 -1.40 -3.84
C ALA A 638 -23.41 -0.68 -5.17
N TYR A 639 -22.46 0.12 -5.67
CA TYR A 639 -22.56 0.81 -6.95
C TYR A 639 -22.59 -0.16 -8.14
N LEU A 640 -21.72 -1.17 -8.16
CA LEU A 640 -21.71 -2.24 -9.16
C LEU A 640 -22.94 -3.15 -9.09
N GLU A 641 -23.41 -3.45 -7.87
CA GLU A 641 -24.57 -4.32 -7.64
C GLU A 641 -25.91 -3.67 -8.07
N GLY A 642 -25.99 -2.34 -8.08
CA GLY A 642 -27.08 -1.64 -8.77
C GLY A 642 -27.22 -0.14 -8.51
N ALA A 643 -26.61 0.41 -7.45
CA ALA A 643 -26.85 1.80 -7.04
C ALA A 643 -26.33 2.86 -8.05
N GLY A 644 -25.48 2.46 -9.00
CA GLY A 644 -24.94 3.29 -10.06
C GLY A 644 -25.62 3.21 -11.43
N ARG A 645 -26.60 2.32 -11.65
CA ARG A 645 -27.13 2.02 -13.01
C ARG A 645 -27.63 3.22 -13.82
N GLU A 646 -28.09 4.29 -13.17
CA GLU A 646 -28.55 5.54 -13.81
C GLU A 646 -27.42 6.49 -14.27
N PHE A 647 -26.17 6.14 -13.95
CA PHE A 647 -24.96 6.90 -14.29
C PHE A 647 -24.04 6.14 -15.24
N CYS A 648 -24.38 4.92 -15.65
CA CYS A 648 -23.62 4.18 -16.65
C CYS A 648 -23.57 4.96 -17.98
N ASP A 649 -22.36 5.15 -18.48
CA ASP A 649 -22.00 5.95 -19.66
C ASP A 649 -21.45 5.07 -20.80
N ILE A 650 -21.21 3.77 -20.54
CA ILE A 650 -20.70 2.81 -21.50
C ILE A 650 -21.35 1.42 -21.32
N THR A 651 -21.45 0.65 -22.41
CA THR A 651 -21.93 -0.74 -22.40
C THR A 651 -20.82 -1.70 -22.80
N LEU A 652 -20.55 -2.69 -21.97
CA LEU A 652 -19.61 -3.78 -22.25
C LEU A 652 -20.40 -4.97 -22.81
N LEU A 653 -19.97 -5.51 -23.96
CA LEU A 653 -20.59 -6.66 -24.61
C LEU A 653 -19.76 -7.92 -24.31
N LEU A 654 -20.36 -8.90 -23.62
CA LEU A 654 -19.81 -10.23 -23.45
C LEU A 654 -20.65 -11.22 -24.26
N ASP A 655 -20.10 -11.77 -25.35
CA ASP A 655 -20.83 -12.66 -26.28
C ASP A 655 -22.20 -12.06 -26.71
N GLY A 656 -22.19 -10.79 -27.10
CA GLY A 656 -23.38 -10.01 -27.46
C GLY A 656 -24.31 -9.65 -26.29
N GLN A 657 -24.05 -10.09 -25.06
CA GLN A 657 -24.84 -9.70 -23.88
C GLN A 657 -24.39 -8.33 -23.33
N PRO A 658 -25.28 -7.32 -23.29
CA PRO A 658 -24.91 -5.98 -22.84
C PRO A 658 -24.85 -5.87 -21.31
N ARG A 659 -23.75 -5.31 -20.81
CA ARG A 659 -23.50 -4.98 -19.40
C ARG A 659 -23.13 -3.50 -19.26
N PRO A 660 -24.03 -2.64 -18.75
CA PRO A 660 -23.71 -1.25 -18.45
C PRO A 660 -22.58 -1.13 -17.41
N ALA A 661 -21.68 -0.17 -17.61
CA ALA A 661 -20.52 0.12 -16.76
C ALA A 661 -20.22 1.63 -16.71
N HIS A 662 -19.12 2.02 -16.05
CA HIS A 662 -18.69 3.42 -15.91
C HIS A 662 -17.29 3.63 -16.49
N GLN A 663 -17.15 4.50 -17.49
CA GLN A 663 -15.93 4.80 -18.22
C GLN A 663 -14.79 5.24 -17.28
N ALA A 664 -15.08 6.17 -16.37
CA ALA A 664 -14.11 6.67 -15.40
C ALA A 664 -13.57 5.58 -14.45
N ILE A 665 -14.41 4.63 -14.03
CA ILE A 665 -14.01 3.52 -13.15
C ILE A 665 -13.12 2.52 -13.91
N LEU A 666 -13.51 2.18 -15.15
CA LEU A 666 -12.73 1.29 -16.02
C LEU A 666 -11.36 1.90 -16.32
N ALA A 667 -11.32 3.16 -16.75
CA ALA A 667 -10.10 3.88 -17.11
C ALA A 667 -9.10 4.01 -15.95
N ALA A 668 -9.58 4.34 -14.74
CA ALA A 668 -8.71 4.47 -13.57
C ALA A 668 -7.98 3.18 -13.20
N ARG A 669 -8.57 2.02 -13.54
CA ARG A 669 -8.15 0.71 -13.04
C ARG A 669 -7.48 -0.16 -14.11
N SER A 670 -7.47 0.29 -15.36
CA SER A 670 -6.98 -0.44 -16.52
C SER A 670 -6.46 0.53 -17.57
N SER A 671 -5.16 0.47 -17.85
CA SER A 671 -4.51 1.29 -18.89
C SER A 671 -5.02 0.94 -20.30
N TYR A 672 -5.49 -0.28 -20.53
CA TYR A 672 -6.19 -0.66 -21.77
C TYR A 672 -7.46 0.18 -21.98
N PHE A 673 -8.35 0.22 -20.97
CA PHE A 673 -9.57 1.02 -21.04
C PHE A 673 -9.23 2.52 -21.14
N GLU A 674 -8.25 3.01 -20.37
CA GLU A 674 -7.76 4.39 -20.46
C GLU A 674 -7.32 4.77 -21.89
N ALA A 675 -6.45 3.97 -22.50
CA ALA A 675 -5.91 4.21 -23.83
C ALA A 675 -6.99 4.12 -24.92
N MET A 676 -7.88 3.13 -24.82
CA MET A 676 -9.01 2.95 -25.75
C MET A 676 -9.95 4.15 -25.71
N PHE A 677 -10.37 4.63 -24.54
CA PHE A 677 -11.27 5.78 -24.44
C PHE A 677 -10.64 7.11 -24.88
N ARG A 678 -9.30 7.23 -24.81
CA ARG A 678 -8.58 8.40 -25.32
C ARG A 678 -8.39 8.39 -26.84
N SER A 679 -8.22 7.22 -27.44
CA SER A 679 -7.75 7.08 -28.83
C SER A 679 -8.82 6.59 -29.80
N PHE A 680 -9.77 5.78 -29.32
CA PHE A 680 -10.76 5.08 -30.14
C PHE A 680 -12.03 4.76 -29.32
N MET A 681 -12.79 5.81 -28.97
CA MET A 681 -14.09 5.63 -28.32
C MET A 681 -15.14 5.19 -29.38
N PRO A 682 -15.84 4.06 -29.18
CA PRO A 682 -16.86 3.59 -30.12
C PRO A 682 -18.04 4.57 -30.25
N GLU A 683 -18.50 4.81 -31.48
CA GLU A 683 -19.59 5.78 -31.77
C GLU A 683 -20.93 5.40 -31.12
N ASP A 684 -21.16 4.11 -30.87
CA ASP A 684 -22.36 3.56 -30.23
C ASP A 684 -22.21 3.37 -28.70
N GLY A 685 -21.03 3.67 -28.14
CA GLY A 685 -20.72 3.45 -26.73
C GLY A 685 -20.62 1.98 -26.31
N GLN A 686 -20.39 1.05 -27.25
CA GLN A 686 -20.33 -0.39 -26.98
C GLN A 686 -18.92 -0.95 -27.14
N VAL A 687 -18.45 -1.73 -26.16
CA VAL A 687 -17.11 -2.34 -26.16
C VAL A 687 -17.21 -3.85 -26.02
N ASN A 688 -16.72 -4.59 -27.01
CA ASN A 688 -16.60 -6.05 -26.92
C ASN A 688 -15.50 -6.46 -25.92
N ILE A 689 -15.81 -7.45 -25.09
CA ILE A 689 -14.92 -7.97 -24.04
C ILE A 689 -14.32 -9.31 -24.46
N SER A 690 -12.99 -9.38 -24.51
CA SER A 690 -12.20 -10.60 -24.68
C SER A 690 -10.89 -10.50 -23.91
N ILE A 691 -10.26 -11.64 -23.63
CA ILE A 691 -8.93 -11.76 -23.04
C ILE A 691 -8.06 -12.45 -24.10
N GLY A 692 -7.33 -11.64 -24.89
CA GLY A 692 -6.74 -12.11 -26.14
C GLY A 692 -7.84 -12.54 -27.12
N GLU A 693 -7.71 -13.76 -27.67
CA GLU A 693 -8.69 -14.37 -28.58
C GLU A 693 -9.86 -15.07 -27.85
N MET A 694 -9.83 -15.15 -26.51
CA MET A 694 -10.78 -15.90 -25.70
C MET A 694 -11.86 -14.98 -25.12
N VAL A 695 -13.13 -15.42 -25.16
CA VAL A 695 -14.25 -14.77 -24.45
C VAL A 695 -14.43 -15.43 -23.08
N PRO A 696 -14.29 -14.70 -21.95
CA PRO A 696 -14.38 -15.29 -20.63
C PRO A 696 -15.81 -15.76 -20.30
N SER A 697 -15.93 -16.67 -19.32
CA SER A 697 -17.24 -17.03 -18.76
C SER A 697 -17.94 -15.79 -18.17
N LYS A 698 -19.27 -15.83 -18.09
CA LYS A 698 -20.03 -14.73 -17.45
C LYS A 698 -19.57 -14.50 -16.01
N GLN A 699 -19.32 -15.58 -15.27
CA GLN A 699 -18.85 -15.56 -13.89
C GLN A 699 -17.45 -14.91 -13.80
N ALA A 700 -16.51 -15.32 -14.66
CA ALA A 700 -15.18 -14.73 -14.73
C ALA A 700 -15.23 -13.24 -15.12
N PHE A 701 -16.11 -12.85 -16.05
CA PHE A 701 -16.32 -11.45 -16.38
C PHE A 701 -16.89 -10.64 -15.19
N GLU A 702 -17.87 -11.17 -14.47
CA GLU A 702 -18.37 -10.55 -13.24
C GLU A 702 -17.27 -10.48 -12.16
N SER A 703 -16.43 -11.51 -12.02
CA SER A 703 -15.23 -11.53 -11.18
C SER A 703 -14.21 -10.45 -11.56
N MET A 704 -13.97 -10.20 -12.85
CA MET A 704 -13.12 -9.12 -13.34
C MET A 704 -13.69 -7.73 -13.00
N LEU A 705 -15.00 -7.53 -13.16
CA LEU A 705 -15.66 -6.28 -12.79
C LEU A 705 -15.61 -6.00 -11.28
N ARG A 706 -15.74 -7.03 -10.43
CA ARG A 706 -15.56 -6.92 -8.97
C ARG A 706 -14.14 -6.45 -8.61
N TYR A 707 -13.11 -7.02 -9.27
CA TYR A 707 -11.72 -6.59 -9.09
C TYR A 707 -11.47 -5.14 -9.55
N ILE A 708 -12.06 -4.74 -10.67
CA ILE A 708 -11.95 -3.36 -11.18
C ILE A 708 -12.61 -2.39 -10.20
N TYR A 709 -13.89 -2.56 -9.90
CA TYR A 709 -14.69 -1.57 -9.15
C TYR A 709 -14.27 -1.45 -7.68
N TYR A 710 -13.95 -2.57 -7.01
CA TYR A 710 -13.69 -2.55 -5.56
C TYR A 710 -12.55 -3.48 -5.10
N GLY A 711 -11.72 -3.99 -6.02
CA GLY A 711 -10.46 -4.67 -5.69
C GLY A 711 -10.60 -6.09 -5.14
N ASP A 712 -11.81 -6.66 -5.20
CA ASP A 712 -12.11 -8.02 -4.75
C ASP A 712 -11.54 -9.06 -5.70
N VAL A 713 -10.96 -10.10 -5.11
CA VAL A 713 -10.28 -11.19 -5.81
C VAL A 713 -10.92 -12.55 -5.52
N ASN A 714 -11.88 -12.63 -4.58
CA ASN A 714 -12.48 -13.91 -4.21
C ASN A 714 -13.32 -14.46 -5.36
N MET A 715 -12.95 -15.62 -5.90
CA MET A 715 -13.61 -16.25 -7.04
C MET A 715 -13.39 -17.76 -7.02
N PRO A 716 -14.18 -18.55 -7.76
CA PRO A 716 -13.89 -19.96 -7.97
C PRO A 716 -12.56 -20.20 -8.71
N PRO A 717 -11.92 -21.38 -8.57
CA PRO A 717 -10.69 -21.70 -9.30
C PRO A 717 -10.89 -21.73 -10.82
N GLU A 718 -12.05 -22.18 -11.30
CA GLU A 718 -12.37 -22.19 -12.74
C GLU A 718 -12.41 -20.78 -13.35
N ASP A 719 -12.92 -19.78 -12.63
CA ASP A 719 -12.85 -18.35 -13.02
C ASP A 719 -11.39 -17.84 -13.06
N SER A 720 -10.55 -18.38 -12.17
CA SER A 720 -9.14 -17.96 -12.04
C SER A 720 -8.30 -18.33 -13.26
N LEU A 721 -8.63 -19.41 -13.97
CA LEU A 721 -8.01 -19.77 -15.25
C LEU A 721 -8.28 -18.70 -16.32
N TYR A 722 -9.54 -18.27 -16.48
CA TYR A 722 -9.90 -17.22 -17.44
C TYR A 722 -9.21 -15.89 -17.10
N LEU A 723 -9.11 -15.54 -15.81
CA LEU A 723 -8.56 -14.25 -15.38
C LEU A 723 -7.05 -14.23 -15.17
N PHE A 724 -6.35 -15.37 -15.22
CA PHE A 724 -4.90 -15.43 -15.00
C PHE A 724 -4.12 -14.52 -15.97
N ALA A 725 -4.53 -14.48 -17.25
CA ALA A 725 -3.92 -13.64 -18.29
C ALA A 725 -4.49 -12.20 -18.35
N ALA A 726 -5.63 -11.93 -17.68
CA ALA A 726 -6.32 -10.64 -17.79
C ALA A 726 -5.45 -9.41 -17.45
N PRO A 727 -4.54 -9.44 -16.45
CA PRO A 727 -3.72 -8.27 -16.11
C PRO A 727 -2.78 -7.80 -17.22
N TYR A 728 -2.33 -8.70 -18.10
CA TYR A 728 -1.51 -8.33 -19.26
C TYR A 728 -2.34 -7.64 -20.35
N TYR A 729 -3.49 -8.22 -20.71
CA TYR A 729 -4.36 -7.67 -21.76
C TYR A 729 -5.05 -6.37 -21.36
N TYR A 730 -5.51 -6.28 -20.10
CA TYR A 730 -6.18 -5.09 -19.59
C TYR A 730 -5.22 -4.08 -18.93
N GLY A 731 -3.94 -4.40 -18.80
CA GLY A 731 -2.92 -3.50 -18.26
C GLY A 731 -3.30 -2.93 -16.88
N PHE A 732 -3.59 -3.81 -15.92
CA PHE A 732 -3.89 -3.41 -14.54
C PHE A 732 -2.63 -2.91 -13.83
N SER A 733 -2.80 -2.00 -12.86
CA SER A 733 -1.70 -1.30 -12.17
C SER A 733 -0.67 -2.20 -11.48
N ASN A 734 -1.02 -3.45 -11.15
CA ASN A 734 -0.10 -4.49 -10.68
C ASN A 734 -0.66 -5.91 -10.90
N ASN A 735 0.19 -6.91 -10.64
CA ASN A 735 -0.12 -8.32 -10.85
C ASN A 735 -0.97 -8.94 -9.71
N ARG A 736 -1.70 -8.15 -8.90
CA ARG A 736 -2.48 -8.65 -7.75
C ARG A 736 -3.51 -9.71 -8.16
N LEU A 737 -4.23 -9.50 -9.27
CA LEU A 737 -5.24 -10.44 -9.73
C LEU A 737 -4.60 -11.77 -10.18
N GLN A 738 -3.50 -11.70 -10.95
CA GLN A 738 -2.75 -12.88 -11.40
C GLN A 738 -2.21 -13.69 -10.20
N ALA A 739 -1.66 -13.01 -9.19
CA ALA A 739 -1.17 -13.65 -7.97
C ALA A 739 -2.29 -14.39 -7.21
N TYR A 740 -3.51 -13.82 -7.14
CA TYR A 740 -4.66 -14.54 -6.60
C TYR A 740 -5.01 -15.77 -7.44
N CYS A 741 -5.13 -15.57 -8.75
CA CYS A 741 -5.58 -16.62 -9.66
C CYS A 741 -4.67 -17.84 -9.58
N LYS A 742 -3.35 -17.60 -9.50
CA LYS A 742 -2.34 -18.62 -9.26
C LYS A 742 -2.56 -19.37 -7.94
N GLN A 743 -2.64 -18.69 -6.80
CA GLN A 743 -2.86 -19.34 -5.51
C GLN A 743 -4.15 -20.16 -5.49
N ASN A 744 -5.23 -19.63 -6.06
CA ASN A 744 -6.53 -20.28 -6.07
C ASN A 744 -6.48 -21.60 -6.87
N LEU A 745 -5.71 -21.61 -7.96
CA LEU A 745 -5.43 -22.80 -8.77
C LEU A 745 -4.42 -23.77 -8.12
N GLU A 746 -3.56 -23.31 -7.21
CA GLU A 746 -2.67 -24.20 -6.43
C GLU A 746 -3.40 -24.90 -5.27
N MET A 747 -4.22 -24.14 -4.54
CA MET A 747 -4.71 -24.55 -3.22
C MET A 747 -6.14 -25.12 -3.23
N ASN A 748 -6.98 -24.73 -4.20
CA ASN A 748 -8.42 -25.01 -4.17
C ASN A 748 -8.90 -25.90 -5.33
N VAL A 749 -7.99 -26.56 -6.05
CA VAL A 749 -8.34 -27.65 -6.99
C VAL A 749 -8.68 -28.90 -6.18
N THR A 750 -9.90 -29.40 -6.34
CA THR A 750 -10.46 -30.52 -5.57
C THR A 750 -11.20 -31.50 -6.48
N VAL A 751 -11.52 -32.67 -5.96
CA VAL A 751 -12.35 -33.67 -6.67
C VAL A 751 -13.68 -33.09 -7.15
N GLU A 752 -14.26 -32.14 -6.43
CA GLU A 752 -15.60 -31.59 -6.72
C GLU A 752 -15.61 -30.62 -7.91
N ASN A 753 -14.54 -29.84 -8.10
CA ASN A 753 -14.44 -28.82 -9.16
C ASN A 753 -13.49 -29.19 -10.32
N VAL A 754 -12.66 -30.23 -10.20
CA VAL A 754 -11.64 -30.60 -11.20
C VAL A 754 -12.18 -30.74 -12.64
N LEU A 755 -13.44 -31.16 -12.83
CA LEU A 755 -14.06 -31.29 -14.15
C LEU A 755 -14.32 -29.93 -14.83
N GLN A 756 -14.74 -28.91 -14.06
CA GLN A 756 -14.96 -27.55 -14.56
C GLN A 756 -13.62 -26.86 -14.83
N ILE A 757 -12.62 -27.11 -13.98
CA ILE A 757 -11.26 -26.60 -14.13
C ILE A 757 -10.58 -27.24 -15.36
N LEU A 758 -10.83 -28.53 -15.64
CA LEU A 758 -10.37 -29.20 -16.87
C LEU A 758 -10.95 -28.52 -18.13
N GLU A 759 -12.26 -28.25 -18.15
CA GLU A 759 -12.92 -27.57 -19.27
C GLU A 759 -12.40 -26.13 -19.46
N ALA A 760 -12.20 -25.40 -18.35
CA ALA A 760 -11.60 -24.07 -18.38
C ALA A 760 -10.14 -24.09 -18.85
N ALA A 761 -9.34 -25.08 -18.42
CA ALA A 761 -7.95 -25.24 -18.83
C ALA A 761 -7.82 -25.56 -20.33
N ASP A 762 -8.76 -26.33 -20.89
CA ASP A 762 -8.84 -26.60 -22.31
C ASP A 762 -9.24 -25.34 -23.11
N LYS A 763 -10.30 -24.64 -22.70
CA LYS A 763 -10.73 -23.37 -23.33
C LYS A 763 -9.67 -22.27 -23.28
N THR A 764 -8.89 -22.21 -22.21
CA THR A 764 -7.79 -21.26 -22.03
C THR A 764 -6.45 -21.76 -22.58
N GLN A 765 -6.38 -22.97 -23.12
CA GLN A 765 -5.15 -23.63 -23.60
C GLN A 765 -4.03 -23.74 -22.53
N ALA A 766 -4.41 -23.77 -21.24
CA ALA A 766 -3.50 -23.93 -20.10
C ALA A 766 -3.07 -25.39 -19.93
N LEU A 767 -2.17 -25.86 -20.82
CA LEU A 767 -1.77 -27.26 -20.95
C LEU A 767 -1.28 -27.90 -19.63
N ASP A 768 -0.55 -27.16 -18.80
CA ASP A 768 -0.02 -27.70 -17.54
C ASP A 768 -1.11 -27.91 -16.49
N MET A 769 -2.10 -27.01 -16.42
CA MET A 769 -3.28 -27.21 -15.59
C MET A 769 -4.15 -28.35 -16.13
N LYS A 770 -4.31 -28.46 -17.45
CA LYS A 770 -5.03 -29.59 -18.08
C LYS A 770 -4.41 -30.93 -17.66
N LYS A 771 -3.09 -31.07 -17.73
CA LYS A 771 -2.35 -32.27 -17.24
C LYS A 771 -2.57 -32.50 -15.74
N HIS A 772 -2.50 -31.44 -14.91
CA HIS A 772 -2.70 -31.54 -13.46
C HIS A 772 -4.12 -32.02 -13.11
N CYS A 773 -5.15 -31.48 -13.76
CA CYS A 773 -6.53 -31.94 -13.63
C CYS A 773 -6.68 -33.40 -14.03
N LEU A 774 -6.13 -33.81 -15.18
CA LEU A 774 -6.15 -35.21 -15.63
C LEU A 774 -5.49 -36.15 -14.61
N HIS A 775 -4.34 -35.77 -14.05
CA HIS A 775 -3.68 -36.53 -12.98
C HIS A 775 -4.57 -36.72 -11.74
N ILE A 776 -5.21 -35.65 -11.24
CA ILE A 776 -6.16 -35.74 -10.12
C ILE A 776 -7.37 -36.63 -10.47
N ILE A 777 -7.92 -36.47 -11.67
CA ILE A 777 -9.06 -37.26 -12.17
C ILE A 777 -8.72 -38.74 -12.20
N VAL A 778 -7.55 -39.11 -12.73
CA VAL A 778 -7.07 -40.48 -12.80
C VAL A 778 -6.90 -41.07 -11.39
N HIS A 779 -6.20 -40.35 -10.49
CA HIS A 779 -5.94 -40.84 -9.13
C HIS A 779 -7.19 -40.96 -8.25
N GLN A 780 -8.26 -40.20 -8.50
CA GLN A 780 -9.53 -40.30 -7.76
C GLN A 780 -10.74 -40.63 -8.65
N PHE A 781 -10.52 -41.36 -9.75
CA PHE A 781 -11.51 -41.58 -10.80
C PHE A 781 -12.84 -42.14 -10.31
N ILE A 782 -12.82 -43.04 -9.31
CA ILE A 782 -14.04 -43.61 -8.73
C ILE A 782 -14.97 -42.51 -8.19
N LYS A 783 -14.43 -41.47 -7.55
CA LYS A 783 -15.22 -40.34 -7.03
C LYS A 783 -15.65 -39.40 -8.16
N VAL A 784 -14.72 -39.06 -9.06
CA VAL A 784 -14.98 -38.15 -10.18
C VAL A 784 -16.05 -38.71 -11.13
N SER A 785 -16.03 -40.02 -11.39
CA SER A 785 -17.00 -40.71 -12.26
C SER A 785 -18.45 -40.71 -11.76
N GLN A 786 -18.65 -40.43 -10.47
CA GLN A 786 -19.96 -40.28 -9.84
C GLN A 786 -20.51 -38.85 -9.95
N LEU A 787 -19.70 -37.87 -10.34
CA LEU A 787 -20.14 -36.49 -10.49
C LEU A 787 -21.07 -36.34 -11.70
N PRO A 788 -22.21 -35.61 -11.57
CA PRO A 788 -23.17 -35.46 -12.66
C PRO A 788 -22.54 -34.76 -13.89
N ASN A 789 -21.60 -33.84 -13.64
CA ASN A 789 -20.96 -32.99 -14.65
C ASN A 789 -20.00 -33.74 -15.58
N LEU A 790 -19.61 -34.99 -15.27
CA LEU A 790 -18.75 -35.77 -16.18
C LEU A 790 -19.46 -36.00 -17.53
N ARG A 791 -20.78 -36.19 -17.51
CA ARG A 791 -21.59 -36.47 -18.72
C ARG A 791 -21.81 -35.24 -19.61
N SER A 792 -21.51 -34.03 -19.12
CA SER A 792 -21.64 -32.78 -19.88
C SER A 792 -20.32 -32.32 -20.51
N LEU A 793 -19.21 -33.02 -20.29
CA LEU A 793 -17.94 -32.72 -20.95
C LEU A 793 -18.01 -32.94 -22.46
N SER A 794 -17.16 -32.22 -23.20
CA SER A 794 -16.98 -32.45 -24.64
C SER A 794 -16.44 -33.86 -24.91
N GLN A 795 -16.75 -34.40 -26.10
CA GLN A 795 -16.24 -35.71 -26.50
C GLN A 795 -14.70 -35.76 -26.50
N VAL A 796 -14.04 -34.64 -26.82
CA VAL A 796 -12.56 -34.52 -26.79
C VAL A 796 -12.04 -34.69 -25.36
N LEU A 797 -12.62 -33.98 -24.38
CA LEU A 797 -12.19 -34.08 -22.98
C LEU A 797 -12.49 -35.45 -22.36
N LEU A 798 -13.55 -36.12 -22.79
CA LEU A 798 -13.82 -37.50 -22.39
C LEU A 798 -12.78 -38.49 -22.94
N LEU A 799 -12.30 -38.27 -24.17
CA LEU A 799 -11.19 -39.05 -24.74
C LEU A 799 -9.88 -38.78 -24.00
N ASP A 800 -9.54 -37.52 -23.73
CA ASP A 800 -8.34 -37.15 -22.95
C ASP A 800 -8.31 -37.83 -21.57
N ILE A 801 -9.47 -37.94 -20.89
CA ILE A 801 -9.59 -38.66 -19.62
C ILE A 801 -9.37 -40.17 -19.80
N ILE A 802 -9.95 -40.79 -20.85
CA ILE A 802 -9.79 -42.22 -21.14
C ILE A 802 -8.34 -42.57 -21.47
N ASP A 803 -7.68 -41.76 -22.31
CA ASP A 803 -6.28 -41.97 -22.69
C ASP A 803 -5.34 -41.80 -21.48
N SER A 804 -5.62 -40.82 -20.60
CA SER A 804 -4.89 -40.62 -19.34
C SER A 804 -5.07 -41.79 -18.36
N LEU A 805 -6.27 -42.37 -18.28
CA LEU A 805 -6.53 -43.58 -17.49
C LEU A 805 -5.79 -44.79 -18.04
N ALA A 806 -5.79 -44.98 -19.36
CA ALA A 806 -5.12 -46.09 -20.02
C ALA A 806 -3.59 -46.04 -19.82
N ALA A 807 -2.98 -44.85 -19.90
CA ALA A 807 -1.57 -44.63 -19.59
C ALA A 807 -1.26 -45.02 -18.14
N HIS A 808 -2.01 -44.50 -17.16
CA HIS A 808 -1.78 -44.76 -15.75
C HIS A 808 -1.96 -46.24 -15.35
N ILE A 809 -2.93 -46.95 -15.94
CA ILE A 809 -3.09 -48.39 -15.75
C ILE A 809 -1.87 -49.16 -16.29
N SER A 810 -1.35 -48.75 -17.45
CA SER A 810 -0.16 -49.36 -18.07
C SER A 810 1.09 -49.15 -17.21
N ASP A 811 1.30 -47.92 -16.70
CA ASP A 811 2.41 -47.60 -15.80
C ASP A 811 2.34 -48.40 -14.49
N LYS A 812 1.14 -48.52 -13.90
CA LYS A 812 0.94 -49.28 -12.67
C LYS A 812 1.20 -50.77 -12.86
N GLN A 813 0.76 -51.35 -13.99
CA GLN A 813 1.08 -52.74 -14.33
C GLN A 813 2.58 -52.95 -14.56
N CYS A 814 3.27 -52.00 -15.18
CA CYS A 814 4.73 -52.05 -15.31
C CYS A 814 5.46 -51.95 -13.96
N ALA A 815 4.97 -51.12 -13.03
CA ALA A 815 5.52 -51.00 -11.69
C ALA A 815 5.29 -52.28 -10.86
N GLU A 816 4.10 -52.89 -10.92
CA GLU A 816 3.78 -54.15 -10.23
C GLU A 816 4.60 -55.33 -10.80
N MET A 817 4.84 -55.39 -12.12
CA MET A 817 5.77 -56.37 -12.72
C MET A 817 7.25 -56.10 -12.40
N GLY A 818 7.63 -54.84 -12.18
CA GLY A 818 9.00 -54.44 -11.83
C GLY A 818 9.39 -54.70 -10.37
N SER A 819 8.42 -54.99 -9.49
CA SER A 819 8.66 -55.40 -8.10
C SER A 819 8.82 -56.90 -7.89
N ASP A 820 8.55 -57.72 -8.91
CA ASP A 820 8.68 -59.18 -8.89
C ASP A 820 9.95 -59.68 -9.66
N ILE A 821 10.93 -58.79 -9.88
CA ILE A 821 12.26 -59.07 -10.47
C ILE A 821 13.37 -58.64 -9.48
#